data_AF-A0A1M7ZQT9-F1
#
_entry.id   AF-A0A1M7ZQT9-F1
#
_cell.length_a   1.000
_cell.length_b   1.000
_cell.length_c   1.000
_cell.angle_alpha   90.00
_cell.angle_beta   90.00
_cell.angle_gamma   90.00
#
_symmetry.space_group_name_H-M   'P 1'
#
loop_
_entity.id
_entity.type
_entity.pdbx_description
1 polymer ?
#
loop_
_entity_poly.entity_id
_entity_poly.type
_entity_poly.pdbx_seq_one_letter_code
_entity_poly.pdbx_strand_id
1 'polypeptide(L)'
;MRSRWFDLSGDAGNTAASAAETDIAPPSAVAAPEIKLPSGSGVEQRFALLIGNAAYASAALANPVRDVRLLGWTLEGMGFSVRRVENATLATMQDAIIAFGEQLDAAGADAIALLYFAGHGVQHEGSNFLLPVDARIPAPHYLATRSLPLDVAVAQLARCPRRATIVAVDACRDEVVADTAAGATGVTAGLARARLPRPSQLVFSTAAQARAADGWGDHSPFALALSEELPGLLVPGRRLQDMIDDVATKVGLWTKGEQTVSVYREGFMPPLALTEADEQRLRDWSRRPPFRLSRRQAVRRAAASLAALGVIAAAALWWTAYPETRTTLLLRAGLLDSAAYDLTCGEPWDGPADAYGLTRRDWCQSVPRELIEKLASHAGSSERVAAGLREGDPKAVLLSAGLAARDAYGMDGPAREARLGEAYLLAERAARTDLPLGAIAPFLIASSIYTAQTGPAAVAAAMRKAAENGVLVAAVLAPVVEASLRSGGIDGVPPEALDEVEAALRQAAAGDSSGEVAYYAAQNFGGQGVSPVLFSPERERAWLLKSVAAGYPPAVSLLLSRAESDPAYRLEPGERDRLIGLLAGRDDAAGRYWQARQRIGRDGRIGPETLALATAAAKAGFEPATLDLADYYLAEGQDPERALALLRAAAKAGQPAAILRLGLLLANGRAGTDDHPPVAPELQEAIKLLEQPEVAKDLRGGLALAQIYLYGDIATRDPKRAEALLRELARATPEPQIGLDARGELDRIAMEEALRQVLDPSIAIAAGRPDAPLLLTLALPPACGECGLEALLQIVEPFLASGDARLALVPLRNPGSEADIEAALLTVCVAPDGRLGLFRKLVAAAPEWRDVTDGADRARVFAELLKREGQGSIDLAACLSNGAARAALQRQRNDLTAATGLRTSPVLFIGGEWREEADALPRDELRRLILAQLPPARRIGSAGEAP
;
A
#
# COMPACT_ATOMS: atom_id res chain seq x y z
N MET A 1 49.66 22.28 -22.54
CA MET A 1 50.70 22.16 -21.48
C MET A 1 50.72 20.71 -20.98
N ARG A 2 51.86 20.26 -20.42
CA ARG A 2 52.20 18.91 -19.88
C ARG A 2 50.99 18.11 -19.34
N SER A 3 50.61 16.92 -19.86
CA SER A 3 51.27 15.57 -19.83
C SER A 3 51.22 14.90 -18.44
N ARG A 4 50.94 13.60 -18.20
CA ARG A 4 51.09 12.30 -18.93
C ARG A 4 50.32 11.21 -18.09
N TRP A 5 49.95 9.97 -18.50
CA TRP A 5 49.83 9.19 -19.76
C TRP A 5 49.11 7.83 -19.46
N PHE A 6 48.66 7.08 -20.51
CA PHE A 6 48.28 5.64 -20.65
C PHE A 6 47.66 4.83 -19.48
N ASP A 7 46.58 4.03 -19.59
CA ASP A 7 45.78 3.41 -20.68
C ASP A 7 46.19 2.00 -21.21
N LEU A 8 45.17 1.17 -21.46
CA LEU A 8 45.04 -0.14 -22.16
C LEU A 8 45.60 -1.47 -21.56
N SER A 9 44.64 -2.28 -21.08
CA SER A 9 44.29 -3.68 -21.45
C SER A 9 45.36 -4.75 -21.80
N GLY A 10 45.16 -5.97 -21.28
CA GLY A 10 45.76 -7.22 -21.79
C GLY A 10 45.09 -8.48 -21.18
N ASP A 11 44.84 -9.49 -22.01
CA ASP A 11 43.91 -10.60 -21.74
C ASP A 11 44.42 -11.81 -20.91
N ALA A 12 43.43 -12.52 -20.36
CA ALA A 12 43.31 -13.97 -20.09
C ALA A 12 44.54 -14.90 -19.96
N GLY A 13 44.52 -15.75 -18.92
CA GLY A 13 45.35 -16.96 -18.85
C GLY A 13 45.16 -17.80 -17.59
N ASN A 14 44.42 -18.90 -17.67
CA ASN A 14 44.38 -19.96 -16.65
C ASN A 14 45.68 -20.78 -16.69
N THR A 15 46.27 -21.16 -15.55
CA THR A 15 46.84 -22.51 -15.30
C THR A 15 47.40 -22.69 -13.88
N ALA A 16 47.64 -23.94 -13.50
CA ALA A 16 48.10 -24.35 -12.18
C ALA A 16 49.47 -25.05 -12.23
N ALA A 17 50.11 -25.12 -11.06
CA ALA A 17 51.06 -26.15 -10.58
C ALA A 17 52.27 -26.58 -11.44
N SER A 18 53.45 -26.57 -10.81
CA SER A 18 54.34 -27.74 -10.75
C SER A 18 55.36 -27.62 -9.60
N ALA A 19 56.08 -28.70 -9.31
CA ALA A 19 57.09 -28.81 -8.26
C ALA A 19 58.37 -29.50 -8.78
N ALA A 20 59.52 -29.12 -8.22
CA ALA A 20 60.83 -29.82 -8.15
C ALA A 20 61.72 -28.97 -7.21
N GLU A 21 62.39 -29.47 -6.16
CA GLU A 21 63.60 -30.33 -6.16
C GLU A 21 64.80 -29.67 -6.88
N THR A 22 66.01 -29.54 -6.32
CA THR A 22 66.63 -30.04 -5.07
C THR A 22 67.92 -29.25 -4.75
N ASP A 23 68.36 -29.16 -3.49
CA ASP A 23 69.78 -29.47 -3.09
C ASP A 23 70.07 -29.40 -1.57
N ILE A 24 71.16 -30.07 -1.13
CA ILE A 24 71.38 -30.59 0.24
C ILE A 24 72.88 -30.46 0.67
N ALA A 25 73.27 -30.06 1.91
CA ALA A 25 72.52 -29.42 2.99
C ALA A 25 73.32 -28.57 4.03
N PRO A 26 74.21 -29.11 4.91
CA PRO A 26 74.22 -28.58 6.30
C PRO A 26 75.52 -27.83 6.68
N PRO A 27 75.54 -27.10 7.82
CA PRO A 27 76.02 -27.77 9.05
C PRO A 27 75.49 -27.26 10.41
N SER A 28 75.85 -28.04 11.44
CA SER A 28 76.19 -27.64 12.81
C SER A 28 75.10 -27.41 13.87
N ALA A 29 75.49 -27.77 15.09
CA ALA A 29 74.68 -27.84 16.29
C ALA A 29 75.33 -27.05 17.45
N VAL A 30 74.55 -26.88 18.52
CA VAL A 30 74.95 -26.46 19.89
C VAL A 30 75.40 -25.00 20.08
N ALA A 31 74.55 -24.23 20.76
CA ALA A 31 74.95 -23.38 21.88
C ALA A 31 73.71 -23.05 22.75
N ALA A 32 73.83 -23.16 24.07
CA ALA A 32 72.85 -22.58 24.99
C ALA A 32 73.05 -21.06 25.06
N PRO A 33 71.98 -20.24 25.21
CA PRO A 33 72.13 -18.78 25.20
C PRO A 33 72.83 -18.28 26.48
N GLU A 34 73.96 -17.61 26.28
CA GLU A 34 74.77 -16.98 27.32
C GLU A 34 74.08 -15.72 27.89
N ILE A 35 74.01 -15.60 29.21
CA ILE A 35 73.35 -14.46 29.87
C ILE A 35 74.31 -13.25 29.88
N LYS A 36 74.05 -12.27 29.01
CA LYS A 36 74.70 -10.95 29.10
C LYS A 36 74.08 -10.12 30.22
N LEU A 37 74.83 -9.94 31.30
CA LEU A 37 74.59 -8.89 32.30
C LEU A 37 75.13 -7.54 31.76
N PRO A 38 74.29 -6.49 31.62
CA PRO A 38 74.77 -5.17 31.18
C PRO A 38 75.53 -4.45 32.30
N SER A 39 76.74 -3.99 32.01
CA SER A 39 77.57 -3.23 32.95
C SER A 39 77.38 -1.72 32.79
N GLY A 40 76.96 -1.04 33.87
CA GLY A 40 77.52 0.29 34.20
C GLY A 40 76.87 1.54 33.58
N SER A 41 75.57 1.75 33.78
CA SER A 41 75.04 3.11 34.04
C SER A 41 73.85 3.00 35.00
N GLY A 42 73.49 4.10 35.68
CA GLY A 42 72.45 4.14 36.74
C GLY A 42 71.02 4.01 36.22
N VAL A 43 70.73 2.94 35.47
CA VAL A 43 69.43 2.63 34.89
C VAL A 43 68.74 1.60 35.78
N GLU A 44 67.49 1.89 36.14
CA GLU A 44 66.60 0.99 36.88
C GLU A 44 66.46 -0.36 36.18
N GLN A 45 66.97 -1.42 36.81
CA GLN A 45 66.86 -2.78 36.28
C GLN A 45 65.59 -3.45 36.82
N ARG A 46 64.77 -4.00 35.92
CA ARG A 46 63.45 -4.56 36.24
C ARG A 46 63.47 -6.09 36.07
N PHE A 47 63.16 -6.83 37.13
CA PHE A 47 63.20 -8.29 37.14
C PHE A 47 61.88 -8.88 37.61
N ALA A 48 61.45 -9.97 37.00
CA ALA A 48 60.25 -10.69 37.43
C ALA A 48 60.47 -12.21 37.53
N LEU A 49 59.90 -12.81 38.57
CA LEU A 49 59.77 -14.26 38.73
C LEU A 49 58.28 -14.61 38.73
N LEU A 50 57.83 -15.42 37.78
CA LEU A 50 56.44 -15.82 37.62
C LEU A 50 56.34 -17.34 37.79
N ILE A 51 55.61 -17.81 38.79
CA ILE A 51 55.42 -19.23 39.11
C ILE A 51 53.95 -19.59 38.91
N GLY A 52 53.67 -20.52 37.99
CA GLY A 52 52.30 -20.92 37.61
C GLY A 52 52.10 -22.41 37.80
N ASN A 53 51.44 -22.79 38.89
CA ASN A 53 51.20 -24.19 39.26
C ASN A 53 49.74 -24.57 38.99
N ALA A 54 49.54 -25.54 38.09
CA ALA A 54 48.23 -26.00 37.64
C ALA A 54 48.04 -27.51 37.80
N ALA A 55 49.08 -28.31 37.56
CA ALA A 55 49.02 -29.77 37.43
C ALA A 55 49.08 -30.53 38.77
N TYR A 56 48.31 -30.11 39.78
CA TYR A 56 48.20 -30.82 41.05
C TYR A 56 47.47 -32.17 40.89
N ALA A 57 48.00 -33.23 41.48
CA ALA A 57 47.48 -34.59 41.31
C ALA A 57 46.02 -34.80 41.77
N SER A 58 45.55 -34.04 42.77
CA SER A 58 44.21 -34.18 43.36
C SER A 58 43.26 -33.00 43.10
N ALA A 59 43.77 -31.88 42.58
CA ALA A 59 43.02 -30.62 42.45
C ALA A 59 43.62 -29.73 41.34
N ALA A 60 43.64 -30.21 40.10
CA ALA A 60 44.21 -29.45 38.99
C ALA A 60 43.47 -28.13 38.73
N LEU A 61 44.20 -27.08 38.38
CA LEU A 61 43.67 -25.75 38.04
C LEU A 61 43.81 -25.47 36.54
N ALA A 62 42.87 -24.72 35.94
CA ALA A 62 42.84 -24.52 34.49
C ALA A 62 43.81 -23.42 33.99
N ASN A 63 43.97 -22.34 34.76
CA ASN A 63 44.53 -21.08 34.28
C ASN A 63 46.00 -20.77 34.67
N PRO A 64 46.56 -21.16 35.84
CA PRO A 64 47.84 -20.61 36.32
C PRO A 64 49.02 -20.63 35.35
N VAL A 65 49.17 -21.70 34.56
CA VAL A 65 50.22 -21.81 33.51
C VAL A 65 49.99 -20.83 32.36
N ARG A 66 48.74 -20.56 31.99
CA ARG A 66 48.37 -19.60 30.96
C ARG A 66 48.59 -18.17 31.46
N ASP A 67 48.25 -17.92 32.72
CA ASP A 67 48.39 -16.61 33.37
C ASP A 67 49.85 -16.17 33.49
N VAL A 68 50.77 -17.06 33.88
CA VAL A 68 52.21 -16.71 33.90
C VAL A 68 52.81 -16.53 32.51
N ARG A 69 52.28 -17.20 31.48
CA ARG A 69 52.69 -16.98 30.08
C ARG A 69 52.21 -15.61 29.57
N LEU A 70 50.96 -15.25 29.87
CA LEU A 70 50.39 -13.94 29.56
C LEU A 70 51.17 -12.81 30.23
N LEU A 71 51.33 -12.86 31.56
CA LEU A 71 52.05 -11.85 32.32
C LEU A 71 53.53 -11.79 31.94
N GLY A 72 54.16 -12.94 31.64
CA GLY A 72 55.55 -12.97 31.19
C GLY A 72 55.74 -12.25 29.87
N TRP A 73 54.89 -12.51 28.88
CA TRP A 73 54.93 -11.80 27.60
C TRP A 73 54.70 -10.29 27.75
N THR A 74 53.77 -9.87 28.61
CA THR A 74 53.53 -8.45 28.93
C THR A 74 54.77 -7.81 29.57
N LEU A 75 55.33 -8.42 30.61
CA LEU A 75 56.48 -7.90 31.36
C LEU A 75 57.77 -7.88 30.52
N GLU A 76 58.04 -8.94 29.74
CA GLU A 76 59.11 -8.96 28.72
C GLU A 76 58.93 -7.79 27.74
N GLY A 77 57.69 -7.55 27.29
CA GLY A 77 57.31 -6.42 26.44
C GLY A 77 57.53 -5.03 27.06
N MET A 78 57.61 -4.94 28.40
CA MET A 78 57.94 -3.73 29.16
C MET A 78 59.42 -3.62 29.53
N GLY A 79 60.26 -4.55 29.08
CA GLY A 79 61.70 -4.57 29.38
C GLY A 79 62.06 -5.18 30.72
N PHE A 80 61.17 -5.95 31.36
CA PHE A 80 61.57 -6.79 32.50
C PHE A 80 62.37 -8.00 32.02
N SER A 81 63.41 -8.39 32.77
CA SER A 81 64.01 -9.71 32.67
C SER A 81 63.13 -10.70 33.45
N VAL A 82 62.41 -11.56 32.72
CA VAL A 82 61.40 -12.47 33.30
C VAL A 82 61.90 -13.90 33.36
N ARG A 83 61.81 -14.52 34.55
CA ARG A 83 61.94 -15.96 34.77
C ARG A 83 60.55 -16.57 34.97
N ARG A 84 60.12 -17.43 34.05
CA ARG A 84 58.86 -18.20 34.15
C ARG A 84 59.15 -19.61 34.64
N VAL A 85 58.35 -20.10 35.58
CA VAL A 85 58.40 -21.48 36.10
C VAL A 85 56.98 -22.04 36.11
N GLU A 86 56.77 -23.17 35.47
CA GLU A 86 55.44 -23.77 35.27
C GLU A 86 55.40 -25.15 35.93
N ASN A 87 54.34 -25.42 36.72
CA ASN A 87 54.14 -26.69 37.44
C ASN A 87 55.36 -27.12 38.28
N ALA A 88 55.84 -26.22 39.13
CA ALA A 88 57.04 -26.39 39.94
C ALA A 88 56.83 -27.32 41.15
N THR A 89 57.82 -28.16 41.42
CA THR A 89 57.95 -28.90 42.70
C THR A 89 58.49 -27.99 43.80
N LEU A 90 58.47 -28.45 45.06
CA LEU A 90 58.98 -27.63 46.19
C LEU A 90 60.43 -27.16 45.97
N ALA A 91 61.31 -28.09 45.57
CA ALA A 91 62.72 -27.79 45.30
C ALA A 91 62.85 -26.77 44.16
N THR A 92 62.13 -26.97 43.04
CA THR A 92 62.15 -26.03 41.91
C THR A 92 61.66 -24.63 42.30
N MET A 93 60.66 -24.52 43.18
CA MET A 93 60.21 -23.22 43.70
C MET A 93 61.26 -22.55 44.59
N GLN A 94 61.92 -23.31 45.46
CA GLN A 94 62.99 -22.82 46.34
C GLN A 94 64.20 -22.34 45.53
N ASP A 95 64.69 -23.17 44.61
CA ASP A 95 65.83 -22.86 43.73
C ASP A 95 65.55 -21.61 42.88
N ALA A 96 64.35 -21.51 42.29
CA ALA A 96 63.97 -20.37 41.45
C ALA A 96 63.97 -19.05 42.23
N ILE A 97 63.57 -19.07 43.51
CA ILE A 97 63.53 -17.90 44.40
C ILE A 97 64.92 -17.53 44.90
N ILE A 98 65.75 -18.50 45.28
CA ILE A 98 67.15 -18.27 45.68
C ILE A 98 67.90 -17.62 44.52
N ALA A 99 67.84 -18.23 43.32
CA ALA A 99 68.48 -17.70 42.12
C ALA A 99 67.87 -16.38 41.62
N PHE A 100 66.69 -15.97 42.11
CA PHE A 100 66.10 -14.66 41.84
C PHE A 100 66.56 -13.62 42.85
N GLY A 101 66.65 -13.98 44.15
CA GLY A 101 67.27 -13.15 45.18
C GLY A 101 68.73 -12.83 44.88
N GLU A 102 69.51 -13.81 44.39
CA GLU A 102 70.89 -13.61 43.94
C GLU A 102 70.99 -12.69 42.71
N GLN A 103 70.10 -12.84 41.74
CA GLN A 103 70.02 -11.95 40.57
C GLN A 103 69.69 -10.51 40.98
N LEU A 104 68.81 -10.33 41.97
CA LEU A 104 68.49 -9.02 42.53
C LEU A 104 69.67 -8.46 43.35
N ASP A 105 70.36 -9.26 44.17
CA ASP A 105 71.56 -8.83 44.90
C ASP A 105 72.65 -8.32 43.94
N ALA A 106 72.90 -9.03 42.84
CA ALA A 106 73.83 -8.59 41.79
C ALA A 106 73.42 -7.27 41.10
N ALA A 107 72.11 -6.97 41.03
CA ALA A 107 71.59 -5.73 40.46
C ALA A 107 71.56 -4.54 41.44
N GLY A 108 71.78 -4.77 42.74
CA GLY A 108 71.92 -3.72 43.75
C GLY A 108 70.62 -3.01 44.16
N ALA A 109 70.76 -1.76 44.62
CA ALA A 109 69.68 -1.02 45.28
C ALA A 109 68.64 -0.41 44.34
N ASP A 110 69.01 -0.11 43.09
CA ASP A 110 68.11 0.49 42.08
C ASP A 110 67.20 -0.54 41.38
N ALA A 111 67.31 -1.82 41.75
CA ALA A 111 66.52 -2.89 41.15
C ALA A 111 65.04 -2.84 41.56
N ILE A 112 64.16 -3.21 40.63
CA ILE A 112 62.74 -3.48 40.85
C ILE A 112 62.48 -4.97 40.73
N ALA A 113 61.86 -5.55 41.75
CA ALA A 113 61.51 -6.96 41.82
C ALA A 113 59.99 -7.14 41.73
N LEU A 114 59.53 -8.05 40.86
CA LEU A 114 58.15 -8.53 40.81
C LEU A 114 58.13 -10.06 40.98
N LEU A 115 57.53 -10.56 42.06
CA LEU A 115 57.20 -11.97 42.22
C LEU A 115 55.71 -12.15 41.96
N TYR A 116 55.34 -13.03 41.02
CA TYR A 116 53.96 -13.46 40.81
C TYR A 116 53.85 -14.96 41.05
N PHE A 117 52.85 -15.37 41.83
CA PHE A 117 52.49 -16.78 41.98
C PHE A 117 51.01 -16.98 41.64
N ALA A 118 50.71 -17.97 40.79
CA ALA A 118 49.36 -18.48 40.60
C ALA A 118 49.31 -19.98 40.89
N GLY A 119 48.31 -20.42 41.65
CA GLY A 119 48.15 -21.82 42.04
C GLY A 119 47.35 -21.98 43.33
N HIS A 120 47.48 -23.13 43.98
CA HIS A 120 46.94 -23.33 45.33
C HIS A 120 47.81 -22.66 46.39
N GLY A 121 47.16 -21.97 47.31
CA GLY A 121 47.74 -21.37 48.50
C GLY A 121 46.84 -21.65 49.70
N VAL A 122 47.42 -21.63 50.90
CA VAL A 122 46.70 -21.88 52.15
C VAL A 122 47.25 -21.00 53.27
N GLN A 123 46.41 -20.72 54.26
CA GLN A 123 46.77 -20.01 55.48
C GLN A 123 46.76 -20.96 56.69
N HIS A 124 47.75 -20.84 57.57
CA HIS A 124 47.75 -21.54 58.86
C HIS A 124 48.55 -20.75 59.91
N GLU A 125 47.98 -20.59 61.12
CA GLU A 125 48.55 -19.81 62.24
C GLU A 125 49.05 -18.41 61.82
N GLY A 126 48.27 -17.75 60.95
CA GLY A 126 48.64 -16.48 60.33
C GLY A 126 49.62 -16.60 59.16
N SER A 127 50.49 -17.62 59.11
CA SER A 127 51.47 -17.77 58.03
C SER A 127 50.86 -18.23 56.70
N ASN A 128 51.53 -17.83 55.62
CA ASN A 128 51.02 -17.91 54.25
C ASN A 128 51.85 -18.93 53.47
N PHE A 129 51.23 -19.93 52.85
CA PHE A 129 51.95 -21.04 52.20
C PHE A 129 51.53 -21.20 50.74
N LEU A 130 52.52 -21.23 49.84
CA LEU A 130 52.37 -21.48 48.41
C LEU A 130 52.60 -22.97 48.14
N LEU A 131 51.65 -23.65 47.49
CA LEU A 131 51.73 -25.09 47.30
C LEU A 131 52.40 -25.46 45.95
N PRO A 132 53.46 -26.28 45.97
CA PRO A 132 54.02 -26.91 44.76
C PRO A 132 53.11 -28.03 44.22
N VAL A 133 53.28 -28.42 42.95
CA VAL A 133 52.39 -29.42 42.32
C VAL A 133 52.51 -30.83 42.91
N ASP A 134 53.62 -31.12 43.59
CA ASP A 134 53.90 -32.37 44.29
C ASP A 134 53.53 -32.34 45.79
N ALA A 135 52.92 -31.25 46.28
CA ALA A 135 52.55 -31.08 47.67
C ALA A 135 51.63 -32.20 48.19
N ARG A 136 51.99 -32.79 49.33
CA ARG A 136 51.16 -33.75 50.07
C ARG A 136 51.07 -33.34 51.54
N ILE A 137 49.98 -32.64 51.87
CA ILE A 137 49.71 -32.06 53.19
C ILE A 137 48.55 -32.84 53.86
N PRO A 138 48.81 -33.93 54.61
CA PRO A 138 47.77 -34.66 55.30
C PRO A 138 47.33 -34.01 56.64
N ALA A 139 48.13 -33.09 57.18
CA ALA A 139 47.85 -32.34 58.40
C ALA A 139 48.61 -31.00 58.41
N PRO A 140 48.17 -29.97 59.16
CA PRO A 140 48.72 -28.62 59.07
C PRO A 140 50.22 -28.51 59.34
N HIS A 141 50.77 -29.28 60.29
CA HIS A 141 52.20 -29.25 60.62
C HIS A 141 53.14 -29.67 59.47
N TYR A 142 52.62 -30.32 58.41
CA TYR A 142 53.40 -30.59 57.20
C TYR A 142 53.62 -29.35 56.32
N LEU A 143 52.84 -28.27 56.47
CA LEU A 143 52.95 -27.06 55.65
C LEU A 143 54.37 -26.48 55.70
N ALA A 144 54.95 -26.33 56.90
CA ALA A 144 56.27 -25.77 57.10
C ALA A 144 57.42 -26.53 56.39
N THR A 145 57.22 -27.81 56.03
CA THR A 145 58.25 -28.66 55.41
C THR A 145 57.94 -29.14 54.00
N ARG A 146 56.67 -29.05 53.56
CA ARG A 146 56.19 -29.55 52.25
C ARG A 146 55.51 -28.50 51.37
N SER A 147 55.61 -27.23 51.77
CA SER A 147 55.19 -26.08 50.98
C SER A 147 56.19 -24.94 51.14
N LEU A 148 56.03 -23.88 50.36
CA LEU A 148 56.89 -22.70 50.44
C LEU A 148 56.19 -21.61 51.27
N PRO A 149 56.72 -21.21 52.43
CA PRO A 149 56.21 -20.05 53.15
C PRO A 149 56.46 -18.76 52.36
N LEU A 150 55.42 -17.95 52.16
CA LEU A 150 55.52 -16.67 51.44
C LEU A 150 56.50 -15.71 52.13
N ASP A 151 56.55 -15.73 53.46
CA ASP A 151 57.44 -14.87 54.24
C ASP A 151 58.92 -15.22 53.99
N VAL A 152 59.23 -16.50 53.72
CA VAL A 152 60.57 -16.94 53.31
C VAL A 152 60.87 -16.48 51.88
N ALA A 153 59.89 -16.55 50.97
CA ALA A 153 60.04 -16.02 49.62
C ALA A 153 60.29 -14.49 49.62
N VAL A 154 59.49 -13.74 50.38
CA VAL A 154 59.64 -12.30 50.61
C VAL A 154 61.00 -11.96 51.23
N ALA A 155 61.45 -12.73 52.23
CA ALA A 155 62.73 -12.50 52.89
C ALA A 155 63.92 -12.64 51.93
N GLN A 156 63.86 -13.54 50.94
CA GLN A 156 64.89 -13.64 49.90
C GLN A 156 64.93 -12.40 48.98
N LEU A 157 63.79 -11.76 48.70
CA LEU A 157 63.75 -10.49 47.95
C LEU A 157 64.31 -9.32 48.78
N ALA A 158 64.12 -9.38 50.11
CA ALA A 158 64.46 -8.37 51.10
C ALA A 158 65.93 -8.34 51.55
N ARG A 159 66.79 -9.25 51.06
CA ARG A 159 68.20 -9.41 51.46
C ARG A 159 69.01 -8.12 51.37
N CYS A 160 68.80 -7.33 50.31
CA CYS A 160 69.35 -6.00 50.14
C CYS A 160 68.21 -4.99 49.91
N PRO A 161 68.40 -3.69 50.23
CA PRO A 161 67.47 -2.63 49.86
C PRO A 161 67.18 -2.64 48.35
N ARG A 162 65.96 -2.28 47.96
CA ARG A 162 65.47 -2.23 46.57
C ARG A 162 64.76 -0.91 46.29
N ARG A 163 64.61 -0.58 45.01
CA ARG A 163 63.84 0.60 44.56
C ARG A 163 62.33 0.38 44.64
N ALA A 164 61.88 -0.84 44.34
CA ALA A 164 60.54 -1.33 44.63
C ALA A 164 60.52 -2.86 44.67
N THR A 165 59.67 -3.44 45.52
CA THR A 165 59.39 -4.89 45.53
C THR A 165 57.88 -5.11 45.48
N ILE A 166 57.39 -5.84 44.48
CA ILE A 166 56.00 -6.27 44.35
C ILE A 166 55.95 -7.78 44.53
N VAL A 167 55.01 -8.24 45.35
CA VAL A 167 54.64 -9.65 45.41
C VAL A 167 53.15 -9.74 45.12
N ALA A 168 52.77 -10.45 44.07
CA ALA A 168 51.39 -10.65 43.63
C ALA A 168 51.05 -12.15 43.72
N VAL A 169 50.00 -12.49 44.46
CA VAL A 169 49.61 -13.88 44.72
C VAL A 169 48.17 -14.08 44.28
N ASP A 170 48.00 -14.88 43.23
CA ASP A 170 46.73 -15.28 42.65
C ASP A 170 46.39 -16.72 43.07
N ALA A 171 45.93 -16.85 44.31
CA ALA A 171 45.66 -18.11 44.98
C ALA A 171 44.50 -17.95 45.96
N CYS A 172 43.84 -19.07 46.28
CA CYS A 172 42.82 -19.09 47.35
C CYS A 172 43.46 -18.83 48.72
N ARG A 173 42.67 -18.31 49.66
CA ARG A 173 43.13 -17.88 51.00
C ARG A 173 42.37 -18.61 52.11
N ASP A 174 42.15 -19.90 51.90
CA ASP A 174 41.42 -20.76 52.82
C ASP A 174 42.30 -21.13 54.02
N GLU A 175 41.70 -21.18 55.21
CA GLU A 175 42.37 -21.47 56.47
C GLU A 175 42.26 -22.96 56.81
N VAL A 176 43.39 -23.61 57.11
CA VAL A 176 43.40 -25.05 57.44
C VAL A 176 42.98 -25.25 58.89
N VAL A 177 41.68 -25.30 59.14
CA VAL A 177 41.10 -25.67 60.43
C VAL A 177 41.22 -27.18 60.63
N ALA A 178 41.95 -27.60 61.66
CA ALA A 178 41.88 -28.97 62.15
C ALA A 178 40.57 -29.14 62.94
N ASP A 179 39.75 -30.11 62.53
CA ASP A 179 38.36 -30.25 63.00
C ASP A 179 38.25 -30.58 64.50
N THR A 180 37.85 -29.59 65.32
CA THR A 180 37.21 -29.81 66.62
C THR A 180 36.24 -28.67 66.99
N ALA A 181 34.94 -28.97 66.89
CA ALA A 181 33.81 -28.49 67.71
C ALA A 181 33.61 -26.98 68.03
N ALA A 182 32.41 -26.49 67.64
CA ALA A 182 31.59 -25.48 68.31
C ALA A 182 32.05 -24.00 68.37
N GLY A 183 31.61 -23.23 67.36
CA GLY A 183 31.06 -21.88 67.43
C GLY A 183 31.59 -20.84 68.44
N ALA A 184 32.32 -19.84 67.92
CA ALA A 184 32.34 -18.48 68.46
C ALA A 184 32.49 -17.43 67.34
N THR A 185 31.78 -16.32 67.45
CA THR A 185 31.88 -15.17 66.54
C THR A 185 33.01 -14.23 66.95
N GLY A 186 33.90 -13.85 66.02
CA GLY A 186 34.64 -12.58 66.14
C GLY A 186 36.10 -12.54 65.68
N VAL A 187 36.32 -11.81 64.56
CA VAL A 187 37.44 -10.87 64.33
C VAL A 187 38.89 -11.41 64.14
N THR A 188 39.44 -11.12 62.94
CA THR A 188 40.87 -11.10 62.52
C THR A 188 41.67 -12.42 62.58
N ALA A 189 42.46 -12.83 61.58
CA ALA A 189 43.15 -12.08 60.53
C ALA A 189 43.48 -12.97 59.31
N GLY A 190 43.15 -12.51 58.10
CA GLY A 190 43.72 -13.11 56.89
C GLY A 190 45.20 -12.80 56.73
N LEU A 191 45.88 -13.67 55.96
CA LEU A 191 47.32 -13.77 55.68
C LEU A 191 48.16 -12.75 56.45
N ALA A 192 48.83 -13.20 57.52
CA ALA A 192 49.59 -12.34 58.40
C ALA A 192 50.56 -11.47 57.59
N ARG A 193 50.76 -10.25 58.08
CA ARG A 193 51.65 -9.28 57.45
C ARG A 193 53.06 -9.87 57.39
N ALA A 194 53.40 -10.42 56.22
CA ALA A 194 54.78 -10.68 55.84
C ALA A 194 55.59 -9.44 56.20
N ARG A 195 56.78 -9.62 56.80
CA ARG A 195 57.64 -8.48 57.14
C ARG A 195 58.31 -7.95 55.87
N LEU A 196 57.55 -7.18 55.10
CA LEU A 196 57.96 -6.69 53.79
C LEU A 196 59.14 -5.70 53.90
N PRO A 197 60.09 -5.71 52.95
CA PRO A 197 61.12 -4.67 52.85
C PRO A 197 60.49 -3.31 52.47
N ARG A 198 61.17 -2.20 52.77
CA ARG A 198 60.73 -0.87 52.32
C ARG A 198 61.55 -0.40 51.11
N PRO A 199 60.92 0.11 50.03
CA PRO A 199 59.48 0.20 49.78
C PRO A 199 58.93 -1.03 49.02
N SER A 200 57.71 -1.46 49.36
CA SER A 200 57.10 -2.64 48.73
C SER A 200 55.58 -2.69 48.77
N GLN A 201 55.02 -3.60 47.98
CA GLN A 201 53.62 -4.00 48.02
C GLN A 201 53.44 -5.52 47.94
N LEU A 202 52.48 -6.02 48.71
CA LEU A 202 51.98 -7.38 48.64
C LEU A 202 50.49 -7.33 48.24
N VAL A 203 50.17 -7.96 47.12
CA VAL A 203 48.86 -7.94 46.48
C VAL A 203 48.31 -9.35 46.42
N PHE A 204 47.12 -9.56 46.93
CA PHE A 204 46.38 -10.81 46.80
C PHE A 204 45.19 -10.61 45.87
N SER A 205 44.98 -11.57 44.97
CA SER A 205 43.85 -11.50 44.05
C SER A 205 42.49 -11.58 44.76
N THR A 206 42.45 -12.05 46.01
CA THR A 206 41.25 -12.16 46.85
C THR A 206 41.41 -11.56 48.24
N ALA A 207 40.27 -11.31 48.89
CA ALA A 207 40.18 -10.99 50.30
C ALA A 207 40.59 -12.16 51.20
N ALA A 208 40.81 -11.88 52.48
CA ALA A 208 40.99 -12.91 53.49
C ALA A 208 39.83 -13.92 53.45
N GLN A 209 40.12 -15.23 53.51
CA GLN A 209 39.10 -16.30 53.52
C GLN A 209 38.19 -16.30 52.27
N ALA A 210 38.64 -15.74 51.14
CA ALA A 210 37.90 -15.72 49.88
C ALA A 210 38.63 -16.51 48.77
N ARG A 211 37.83 -17.28 48.00
CA ARG A 211 38.28 -18.11 46.88
C ARG A 211 38.48 -17.25 45.62
N ALA A 212 39.53 -17.53 44.85
CA ALA A 212 39.74 -16.89 43.55
C ALA A 212 38.78 -17.50 42.51
N ALA A 213 38.17 -16.68 41.67
CA ALA A 213 37.29 -17.17 40.63
C ALA A 213 38.12 -17.70 39.44
N ASP A 214 37.78 -18.89 38.94
CA ASP A 214 38.39 -19.47 37.72
C ASP A 214 38.08 -18.66 36.43
N GLY A 215 37.28 -17.59 36.54
CA GLY A 215 37.06 -16.60 35.50
C GLY A 215 36.13 -17.02 34.37
N TRP A 216 35.94 -16.10 33.41
CA TRP A 216 35.06 -16.29 32.24
C TRP A 216 35.89 -16.39 30.95
N GLY A 217 36.83 -17.34 30.86
CA GLY A 217 37.67 -17.45 29.67
C GLY A 217 38.85 -18.41 29.81
N ASP A 218 39.97 -18.03 29.20
CA ASP A 218 41.21 -18.80 29.16
C ASP A 218 42.25 -18.37 30.24
N HIS A 219 41.91 -17.39 31.10
CA HIS A 219 42.78 -16.73 32.07
C HIS A 219 42.03 -16.33 33.36
N SER A 220 42.75 -16.16 34.48
CA SER A 220 42.15 -15.61 35.72
C SER A 220 41.75 -14.13 35.54
N PRO A 221 40.71 -13.62 36.25
CA PRO A 221 40.34 -12.21 36.17
C PRO A 221 41.45 -11.26 36.65
N PHE A 222 42.24 -11.69 37.64
CA PHE A 222 43.32 -10.90 38.22
C PHE A 222 44.55 -10.84 37.31
N ALA A 223 44.96 -11.98 36.74
CA ALA A 223 46.05 -12.04 35.76
C ALA A 223 45.73 -11.20 34.51
N LEU A 224 44.48 -11.28 34.02
CA LEU A 224 44.03 -10.50 32.88
C LEU A 224 44.06 -8.99 33.18
N ALA A 225 43.45 -8.55 34.28
CA ALA A 225 43.45 -7.14 34.68
C ALA A 225 44.88 -6.59 34.89
N LEU A 226 45.74 -7.36 35.56
CA LEU A 226 47.15 -7.02 35.75
C LEU A 226 47.90 -6.90 34.41
N SER A 227 47.63 -7.79 33.45
CA SER A 227 48.25 -7.75 32.11
C SER A 227 47.84 -6.54 31.26
N GLU A 228 46.65 -5.97 31.50
CA GLU A 228 46.19 -4.76 30.83
C GLU A 228 46.75 -3.47 31.46
N GLU A 229 46.89 -3.43 32.78
CA GLU A 229 47.31 -2.23 33.51
C GLU A 229 48.83 -2.07 33.63
N LEU A 230 49.58 -3.18 33.70
CA LEU A 230 51.04 -3.20 33.76
C LEU A 230 51.70 -2.27 32.72
N PRO A 231 51.38 -2.33 31.41
CA PRO A 231 51.96 -1.45 30.38
C PRO A 231 51.80 0.05 30.66
N GLY A 232 50.74 0.42 31.38
CA GLY A 232 50.49 1.80 31.77
C GLY A 232 51.51 2.36 32.78
N LEU A 233 52.34 1.53 33.41
CA LEU A 233 53.49 1.98 34.19
C LEU A 233 54.57 2.68 33.36
N LEU A 234 54.55 2.49 32.04
CA LEU A 234 55.43 3.21 31.11
C LEU A 234 54.91 4.63 30.80
N VAL A 235 53.78 5.04 31.36
CA VAL A 235 53.28 6.43 31.27
C VAL A 235 54.05 7.29 32.28
N PRO A 236 54.69 8.39 31.84
CA PRO A 236 55.47 9.26 32.73
C PRO A 236 54.70 9.69 33.98
N GLY A 237 55.29 9.40 35.15
CA GLY A 237 54.74 9.80 36.45
C GLY A 237 53.62 8.90 37.02
N ARG A 238 53.06 7.93 36.27
CA ARG A 238 52.08 6.98 36.84
C ARG A 238 52.78 6.16 37.92
N ARG A 239 52.22 6.13 39.13
CA ARG A 239 52.83 5.38 40.24
C ARG A 239 52.43 3.92 40.14
N LEU A 240 53.34 3.07 40.59
CA LEU A 240 53.12 1.64 40.70
C LEU A 240 51.93 1.28 41.61
N GLN A 241 51.62 2.15 42.57
CA GLN A 241 50.49 2.02 43.48
C GLN A 241 49.15 2.25 42.76
N ASP A 242 49.08 3.26 41.89
CA ASP A 242 47.87 3.64 41.15
C ASP A 242 47.44 2.50 40.21
N MET A 243 48.41 1.92 39.50
CA MET A 243 48.20 0.75 38.63
C MET A 243 47.55 -0.43 39.38
N ILE A 244 48.00 -0.74 40.60
CA ILE A 244 47.41 -1.82 41.41
C ILE A 244 45.98 -1.47 41.89
N ASP A 245 45.70 -0.20 42.18
CA ASP A 245 44.34 0.24 42.55
C ASP A 245 43.37 0.17 41.34
N ASP A 246 43.86 0.44 40.12
CA ASP A 246 43.11 0.23 38.88
C ASP A 246 42.86 -1.27 38.59
N VAL A 247 43.85 -2.14 38.83
CA VAL A 247 43.66 -3.61 38.78
C VAL A 247 42.59 -4.07 39.76
N ALA A 248 42.63 -3.59 41.01
CA ALA A 248 41.64 -3.92 42.03
C ALA A 248 40.22 -3.50 41.60
N THR A 249 40.10 -2.30 41.03
CA THR A 249 38.85 -1.75 40.50
C THR A 249 38.31 -2.60 39.34
N LYS A 250 39.16 -2.96 38.37
CA LYS A 250 38.77 -3.84 37.24
C LYS A 250 38.29 -5.20 37.70
N VAL A 251 39.02 -5.87 38.60
CA VAL A 251 38.64 -7.20 39.10
C VAL A 251 37.31 -7.15 39.85
N GLY A 252 37.09 -6.14 40.69
CA GLY A 252 35.82 -5.94 41.39
C GLY A 252 34.64 -5.74 40.43
N LEU A 253 34.81 -4.95 39.37
CA LEU A 253 33.79 -4.75 38.34
C LEU A 253 33.52 -6.02 37.52
N TRP A 254 34.56 -6.71 37.03
CA TRP A 254 34.43 -7.89 36.18
C TRP A 254 33.83 -9.10 36.91
N THR A 255 34.13 -9.24 38.20
CA THR A 255 33.55 -10.28 39.06
C THR A 255 32.30 -9.83 39.80
N LYS A 256 31.78 -8.61 39.52
CA LYS A 256 30.59 -8.03 40.16
C LYS A 256 30.67 -8.01 41.70
N GLY A 257 31.87 -7.90 42.25
CA GLY A 257 32.16 -7.94 43.69
C GLY A 257 32.41 -9.32 44.28
N GLU A 258 32.29 -10.41 43.52
CA GLU A 258 32.60 -11.77 44.00
C GLU A 258 34.08 -11.93 44.38
N GLN A 259 34.98 -11.20 43.69
CA GLN A 259 36.41 -11.19 43.98
C GLN A 259 36.90 -9.76 44.27
N THR A 260 37.46 -9.55 45.47
CA THR A 260 38.02 -8.27 45.90
C THR A 260 39.54 -8.39 46.12
N VAL A 261 40.33 -7.61 45.40
CA VAL A 261 41.79 -7.58 45.52
C VAL A 261 42.20 -6.92 46.85
N SER A 262 43.15 -7.52 47.57
CA SER A 262 43.71 -6.97 48.81
C SER A 262 45.13 -6.47 48.62
N VAL A 263 45.44 -5.26 49.10
CA VAL A 263 46.75 -4.62 48.91
C VAL A 263 47.34 -4.22 50.26
N TYR A 264 48.55 -4.70 50.56
CA TYR A 264 49.36 -4.29 51.71
C TYR A 264 50.55 -3.47 51.21
N ARG A 265 50.81 -2.32 51.86
CA ARG A 265 51.80 -1.32 51.41
C ARG A 265 52.77 -0.98 52.54
N GLU A 266 54.07 -1.08 52.29
CA GLU A 266 55.11 -0.64 53.24
C GLU A 266 56.02 0.39 52.55
N GLY A 267 55.89 1.66 52.92
CA GLY A 267 56.62 2.77 52.33
C GLY A 267 56.05 3.30 51.00
N PHE A 268 56.71 4.32 50.45
CA PHE A 268 56.36 4.94 49.18
C PHE A 268 57.19 4.32 48.05
N MET A 269 56.54 3.79 47.01
CA MET A 269 57.22 3.30 45.81
C MET A 269 57.26 4.41 44.75
N PRO A 270 58.44 4.80 44.25
CA PRO A 270 58.55 5.78 43.18
C PRO A 270 57.97 5.23 41.85
N PRO A 271 57.62 6.11 40.89
CA PRO A 271 57.37 5.68 39.52
C PRO A 271 58.63 5.08 38.89
N LEU A 272 58.43 4.27 37.84
CA LEU A 272 59.53 3.69 37.06
C LEU A 272 60.42 4.81 36.49
N ALA A 273 61.74 4.63 36.54
CA ALA A 273 62.67 5.43 35.78
C ALA A 273 62.56 5.04 34.30
N LEU A 274 61.84 5.84 33.54
CA LEU A 274 61.58 5.59 32.12
C LEU A 274 62.78 5.99 31.26
N THR A 275 63.09 5.13 30.30
CA THR A 275 64.08 5.36 29.25
C THR A 275 63.37 5.69 27.92
N GLU A 276 64.08 6.25 26.93
CA GLU A 276 63.50 6.45 25.58
C GLU A 276 63.01 5.13 24.96
N ALA A 277 63.66 4.01 25.31
CA ALA A 277 63.23 2.67 24.91
C ALA A 277 61.90 2.26 25.58
N ASP A 278 61.59 2.75 26.78
CA ASP A 278 60.30 2.52 27.45
C ASP A 278 59.16 3.29 26.78
N GLU A 279 59.39 4.54 26.38
CA GLU A 279 58.40 5.26 25.61
C GLU A 279 58.12 4.58 24.27
N GLN A 280 59.16 4.05 23.62
CA GLN A 280 59.00 3.32 22.37
C GLN A 280 58.23 2.01 22.60
N ARG A 281 58.54 1.26 23.67
CA ARG A 281 57.75 0.10 24.12
C ARG A 281 56.28 0.47 24.34
N LEU A 282 55.98 1.61 24.99
CA LEU A 282 54.61 2.08 25.20
C LEU A 282 53.92 2.50 23.89
N ARG A 283 54.62 3.16 22.97
CA ARG A 283 54.09 3.51 21.63
C ARG A 283 53.77 2.26 20.81
N ASP A 284 54.64 1.26 20.85
CA ASP A 284 54.45 0.00 20.14
C ASP A 284 53.40 -0.89 20.83
N TRP A 285 53.23 -0.77 22.15
CA TRP A 285 52.16 -1.44 22.90
C TRP A 285 50.79 -0.80 22.68
N SER A 286 50.67 0.52 22.76
CA SER A 286 49.41 1.24 22.54
C SER A 286 48.89 1.15 21.09
N ARG A 287 49.77 0.78 20.14
CA ARG A 287 49.40 0.41 18.76
C ARG A 287 48.95 -1.06 18.61
N ARG A 288 49.15 -1.92 19.61
CA ARG A 288 48.59 -3.27 19.61
C ARG A 288 47.11 -3.18 20.03
N PRO A 289 46.17 -3.75 19.25
CA PRO A 289 44.79 -3.81 19.69
C PRO A 289 44.69 -4.66 20.97
N PRO A 290 43.77 -4.32 21.91
CA PRO A 290 43.57 -5.09 23.14
C PRO A 290 43.23 -6.55 22.81
N PHE A 291 43.61 -7.45 23.74
CA PHE A 291 43.84 -8.88 23.52
C PHE A 291 42.86 -9.58 22.55
N ARG A 292 43.42 -10.19 21.50
CA ARG A 292 42.68 -11.09 20.62
C ARG A 292 42.33 -12.39 21.36
N LEU A 293 41.06 -12.58 21.70
CA LEU A 293 40.44 -13.91 21.57
C LEU A 293 40.84 -14.48 20.20
N SER A 294 41.30 -15.74 20.12
CA SER A 294 41.84 -16.25 18.86
C SER A 294 40.81 -16.07 17.74
N ARG A 295 41.26 -15.68 16.54
CA ARG A 295 40.35 -15.27 15.44
C ARG A 295 39.29 -16.34 15.13
N ARG A 296 39.61 -17.63 15.38
CA ARG A 296 38.69 -18.78 15.28
C ARG A 296 37.67 -18.84 16.43
N GLN A 297 38.04 -18.56 17.69
CA GLN A 297 37.12 -18.53 18.83
C GLN A 297 36.24 -17.27 18.82
N ALA A 298 36.80 -16.10 18.48
CA ALA A 298 36.05 -14.86 18.35
C ALA A 298 34.99 -14.97 17.25
N VAL A 299 35.36 -15.49 16.06
CA VAL A 299 34.39 -15.78 15.00
C VAL A 299 33.41 -16.88 15.42
N ARG A 300 33.84 -17.98 16.06
CA ARG A 300 32.88 -19.01 16.53
C ARG A 300 31.92 -18.53 17.60
N ARG A 301 32.32 -17.66 18.55
CA ARG A 301 31.41 -17.11 19.57
C ARG A 301 30.56 -15.96 19.03
N ALA A 302 31.10 -15.06 18.21
CA ALA A 302 30.29 -14.04 17.55
C ALA A 302 29.29 -14.68 16.58
N ALA A 303 29.72 -15.64 15.75
CA ALA A 303 28.82 -16.39 14.88
C ALA A 303 27.84 -17.27 15.68
N ALA A 304 28.24 -17.91 16.79
CA ALA A 304 27.29 -18.69 17.61
C ALA A 304 26.30 -17.81 18.38
N SER A 305 26.69 -16.61 18.83
CA SER A 305 25.79 -15.68 19.54
C SER A 305 24.90 -14.90 18.58
N LEU A 306 25.41 -14.49 17.41
CA LEU A 306 24.61 -13.90 16.33
C LEU A 306 23.77 -14.95 15.60
N ALA A 307 24.19 -16.21 15.53
CA ALA A 307 23.34 -17.31 15.08
C ALA A 307 22.37 -17.74 16.18
N ALA A 308 22.68 -17.67 17.48
CA ALA A 308 21.71 -17.96 18.53
C ALA A 308 20.64 -16.86 18.62
N LEU A 309 21.04 -15.58 18.66
CA LEU A 309 20.11 -14.45 18.56
C LEU A 309 19.42 -14.41 17.20
N GLY A 310 20.11 -14.75 16.12
CA GLY A 310 19.56 -14.84 14.77
C GLY A 310 18.59 -16.01 14.60
N VAL A 311 18.81 -17.15 15.26
CA VAL A 311 17.91 -18.31 15.28
C VAL A 311 16.74 -18.06 16.23
N ILE A 312 16.94 -17.38 17.36
CA ILE A 312 15.84 -16.95 18.24
C ILE A 312 14.98 -15.89 17.55
N ALA A 313 15.59 -14.91 16.88
CA ALA A 313 14.87 -13.92 16.09
C ALA A 313 14.19 -14.54 14.86
N ALA A 314 14.87 -15.44 14.13
CA ALA A 314 14.28 -16.17 13.00
C ALA A 314 13.19 -17.13 13.46
N ALA A 315 13.29 -17.77 14.63
CA ALA A 315 12.22 -18.59 15.20
C ALA A 315 11.05 -17.72 15.70
N ALA A 316 11.31 -16.59 16.35
CA ALA A 316 10.24 -15.65 16.71
C ALA A 316 9.50 -15.16 15.45
N LEU A 317 10.25 -14.70 14.44
CA LEU A 317 9.70 -14.30 13.13
C LEU A 317 8.97 -15.46 12.44
N TRP A 318 9.53 -16.68 12.45
CA TRP A 318 8.89 -17.85 11.84
C TRP A 318 7.59 -18.25 12.51
N TRP A 319 7.53 -18.27 13.85
CA TRP A 319 6.32 -18.63 14.59
C TRP A 319 5.24 -17.54 14.56
N THR A 320 5.62 -16.27 14.38
CA THR A 320 4.69 -15.13 14.26
C THR A 320 4.30 -14.76 12.84
N ALA A 321 5.10 -15.16 11.84
CA ALA A 321 4.79 -14.95 10.43
C ALA A 321 3.55 -15.72 10.00
N TYR A 322 2.75 -15.14 9.11
CA TYR A 322 1.63 -15.83 8.48
C TYR A 322 2.10 -17.08 7.70
N PRO A 323 1.27 -18.12 7.54
CA PRO A 323 1.65 -19.36 6.84
C PRO A 323 2.30 -19.11 5.48
N GLU A 324 1.71 -18.27 4.64
CA GLU A 324 2.21 -17.92 3.30
C GLU A 324 3.58 -17.21 3.31
N THR A 325 3.89 -16.48 4.40
CA THR A 325 5.20 -15.84 4.56
C THR A 325 6.27 -16.88 4.86
N ARG A 326 5.94 -17.94 5.61
CA ARG A 326 6.84 -19.09 5.85
C ARG A 326 7.08 -19.87 4.56
N THR A 327 6.03 -20.14 3.79
CA THR A 327 6.11 -20.80 2.48
C THR A 327 7.01 -20.01 1.51
N THR A 328 6.81 -18.68 1.43
CA THR A 328 7.65 -17.79 0.63
C THR A 328 9.12 -17.84 1.07
N LEU A 329 9.39 -17.82 2.38
CA LEU A 329 10.76 -17.95 2.92
C LEU A 329 11.43 -19.29 2.56
N LEU A 330 10.67 -20.40 2.57
CA LEU A 330 11.18 -21.71 2.14
C LEU A 330 11.45 -21.78 0.63
N LEU A 331 10.58 -21.19 -0.19
CA LEU A 331 10.76 -21.09 -1.64
C LEU A 331 12.04 -20.31 -1.97
N ARG A 332 12.25 -19.13 -1.36
CA ARG A 332 13.50 -18.35 -1.50
C ARG A 332 14.74 -19.11 -1.01
N ALA A 333 14.60 -19.98 -0.01
CA ALA A 333 15.68 -20.82 0.49
C ALA A 333 15.93 -22.08 -0.35
N GLY A 334 15.12 -22.35 -1.39
CA GLY A 334 15.20 -23.58 -2.20
C GLY A 334 14.80 -24.85 -1.43
N LEU A 335 14.04 -24.71 -0.35
CA LEU A 335 13.61 -25.81 0.53
C LEU A 335 12.21 -26.36 0.19
N LEU A 336 11.47 -25.66 -0.66
CA LEU A 336 10.25 -26.14 -1.31
C LEU A 336 10.47 -26.17 -2.82
N ASP A 337 9.76 -27.08 -3.49
CA ASP A 337 9.78 -27.17 -4.95
C ASP A 337 9.15 -25.91 -5.55
N SER A 338 9.94 -25.16 -6.31
CA SER A 338 9.49 -23.95 -6.99
C SER A 338 8.50 -24.24 -8.12
N ALA A 339 8.52 -25.45 -8.70
CA ALA A 339 7.57 -25.88 -9.71
C ALA A 339 6.15 -26.09 -9.14
N ALA A 340 6.02 -26.35 -7.83
CA ALA A 340 4.72 -26.55 -7.18
C ALA A 340 3.96 -25.22 -6.96
N TYR A 341 4.66 -24.09 -6.88
CA TYR A 341 4.05 -22.77 -6.61
C TYR A 341 4.14 -21.79 -7.77
N ASP A 342 5.12 -21.95 -8.67
CA ASP A 342 5.36 -21.17 -9.89
C ASP A 342 4.88 -19.71 -9.83
N LEU A 343 5.70 -18.87 -9.19
CA LEU A 343 5.43 -17.47 -8.89
C LEU A 343 6.15 -16.53 -9.87
N THR A 344 6.46 -16.96 -11.09
CA THR A 344 7.23 -16.17 -12.06
C THR A 344 6.47 -15.89 -13.34
N CYS A 345 6.50 -14.65 -13.82
CA CYS A 345 5.96 -14.26 -15.13
C CYS A 345 7.04 -14.25 -16.23
N GLY A 346 8.02 -15.16 -16.12
CA GLY A 346 9.00 -15.39 -17.18
C GLY A 346 8.42 -16.26 -18.29
N GLU A 347 8.91 -16.08 -19.53
CA GLU A 347 8.45 -16.88 -20.66
C GLU A 347 8.84 -18.38 -20.52
N PRO A 348 8.04 -19.32 -21.07
CA PRO A 348 6.75 -19.10 -21.74
C PRO A 348 5.60 -18.84 -20.75
N TRP A 349 4.55 -18.18 -21.25
CA TRP A 349 3.36 -17.79 -20.48
C TRP A 349 2.36 -18.93 -20.28
N ASP A 350 2.45 -19.96 -21.13
CA ASP A 350 1.53 -21.09 -21.14
C ASP A 350 2.08 -22.28 -20.32
N GLY A 351 1.20 -22.93 -19.56
CA GLY A 351 1.52 -24.05 -18.69
C GLY A 351 0.25 -24.69 -18.12
N PRO A 352 0.37 -25.84 -17.41
CA PRO A 352 -0.78 -26.47 -16.77
C PRO A 352 -1.43 -25.53 -15.75
N ALA A 353 -2.75 -25.60 -15.62
CA ALA A 353 -3.48 -24.87 -14.60
C ALA A 353 -3.12 -25.38 -13.19
N ASP A 354 -3.08 -24.47 -12.22
CA ASP A 354 -2.77 -24.79 -10.83
C ASP A 354 -3.96 -25.39 -10.06
N ALA A 355 -3.78 -25.61 -8.76
CA ALA A 355 -4.80 -26.18 -7.86
C ALA A 355 -6.12 -25.37 -7.81
N TYR A 356 -6.15 -24.14 -8.30
CA TYR A 356 -7.34 -23.29 -8.37
C TYR A 356 -8.01 -23.32 -9.75
N GLY A 357 -7.35 -23.87 -10.77
CA GLY A 357 -7.80 -23.85 -12.17
C GLY A 357 -7.28 -22.65 -12.96
N LEU A 358 -6.22 -21.98 -12.48
CA LEU A 358 -5.66 -20.77 -13.08
C LEU A 358 -4.31 -21.08 -13.72
N THR A 359 -4.07 -20.61 -14.94
CA THR A 359 -2.80 -20.76 -15.67
C THR A 359 -1.80 -19.68 -15.27
N ARG A 360 -0.50 -19.88 -15.56
CA ARG A 360 0.53 -18.83 -15.39
C ARG A 360 0.11 -17.52 -16.10
N ARG A 361 -0.45 -17.63 -17.30
CA ARG A 361 -1.03 -16.51 -18.05
C ARG A 361 -2.11 -15.77 -17.26
N ASP A 362 -3.06 -16.46 -16.65
CA ASP A 362 -4.10 -15.82 -15.81
C ASP A 362 -3.46 -15.03 -14.64
N TRP A 363 -2.47 -15.62 -13.97
CA TRP A 363 -1.72 -14.99 -12.87
C TRP A 363 -0.85 -13.80 -13.28
N CYS A 364 -0.51 -13.65 -14.56
CA CYS A 364 0.41 -12.61 -15.03
C CYS A 364 -0.28 -11.55 -15.91
N GLN A 365 -1.46 -11.86 -16.48
CA GLN A 365 -2.19 -10.99 -17.41
C GLN A 365 -3.56 -10.49 -16.90
N SER A 366 -4.26 -11.19 -16.00
CA SER A 366 -5.59 -10.78 -15.54
C SER A 366 -5.59 -9.96 -14.26
N VAL A 367 -6.43 -8.91 -14.21
CA VAL A 367 -6.65 -8.15 -12.97
C VAL A 367 -7.35 -9.03 -11.91
N PRO A 368 -7.19 -8.78 -10.60
CA PRO A 368 -7.78 -9.63 -9.55
C PRO A 368 -9.28 -9.88 -9.70
N ARG A 369 -10.06 -8.92 -10.23
CA ARG A 369 -11.48 -9.13 -10.52
C ARG A 369 -11.72 -10.27 -11.52
N GLU A 370 -11.06 -10.22 -12.68
CA GLU A 370 -11.14 -11.27 -13.72
C GLU A 370 -10.61 -12.61 -13.23
N LEU A 371 -9.54 -12.57 -12.42
CA LEU A 371 -8.96 -13.76 -11.78
C LEU A 371 -10.00 -14.47 -10.89
N ILE A 372 -10.81 -13.69 -10.14
CA ILE A 372 -11.91 -14.20 -9.32
C ILE A 372 -13.13 -14.64 -10.14
N GLU A 373 -13.41 -13.99 -11.27
CA GLU A 373 -14.46 -14.44 -12.21
C GLU A 373 -14.09 -15.79 -12.86
N LYS A 374 -12.83 -15.96 -13.29
CA LYS A 374 -12.27 -17.24 -13.77
C LYS A 374 -12.22 -18.31 -12.67
N LEU A 375 -11.92 -17.92 -11.43
CA LEU A 375 -12.00 -18.83 -10.28
C LEU A 375 -13.44 -19.29 -10.00
N ALA A 376 -14.44 -18.43 -10.20
CA ALA A 376 -15.84 -18.72 -9.92
C ALA A 376 -16.47 -19.73 -10.91
N SER A 377 -15.93 -19.88 -12.12
CA SER A 377 -16.38 -20.91 -13.07
C SER A 377 -15.99 -22.34 -12.65
N HIS A 378 -15.08 -22.49 -11.69
CA HIS A 378 -14.60 -23.78 -11.19
C HIS A 378 -15.33 -24.19 -9.89
N ALA A 379 -15.99 -25.36 -9.91
CA ALA A 379 -16.70 -25.88 -8.74
C ALA A 379 -15.78 -26.07 -7.51
N GLY A 380 -16.30 -25.76 -6.31
CA GLY A 380 -15.55 -25.89 -5.05
C GLY A 380 -14.33 -24.97 -4.92
N SER A 381 -14.19 -23.93 -5.74
CA SER A 381 -13.02 -23.05 -5.74
C SER A 381 -12.86 -22.25 -4.44
N SER A 382 -13.95 -21.72 -3.86
CA SER A 382 -13.90 -21.01 -2.57
C SER A 382 -13.39 -21.87 -1.41
N GLU A 383 -13.77 -23.16 -1.37
CA GLU A 383 -13.30 -24.10 -0.34
C GLU A 383 -11.82 -24.43 -0.54
N ARG A 384 -11.37 -24.62 -1.79
CA ARG A 384 -9.96 -24.80 -2.14
C ARG A 384 -9.11 -23.57 -1.76
N VAL A 385 -9.59 -22.36 -2.02
CA VAL A 385 -8.91 -21.12 -1.59
C VAL A 385 -8.86 -21.00 -0.07
N ALA A 386 -9.94 -21.33 0.64
CA ALA A 386 -9.94 -21.33 2.10
C ALA A 386 -9.02 -22.42 2.71
N ALA A 387 -8.85 -23.57 2.04
CA ALA A 387 -7.86 -24.58 2.40
C ALA A 387 -6.44 -24.07 2.18
N GLY A 388 -6.12 -23.59 0.97
CA GLY A 388 -4.83 -23.03 0.62
C GLY A 388 -4.40 -21.88 1.54
N LEU A 389 -5.32 -21.00 1.96
CA LEU A 389 -5.01 -19.92 2.91
C LEU A 389 -4.60 -20.45 4.30
N ARG A 390 -5.18 -21.57 4.75
CA ARG A 390 -4.79 -22.23 6.01
C ARG A 390 -3.47 -22.99 5.88
N GLU A 391 -3.24 -23.60 4.72
CA GLU A 391 -2.01 -24.33 4.38
C GLU A 391 -0.83 -23.39 4.08
N GLY A 392 -1.10 -22.11 3.80
CA GLY A 392 -0.08 -21.11 3.53
C GLY A 392 0.37 -21.06 2.08
N ASP A 393 -0.52 -21.33 1.13
CA ASP A 393 -0.27 -21.05 -0.27
C ASP A 393 -0.30 -19.52 -0.51
N PRO A 394 0.79 -18.90 -1.01
CA PRO A 394 0.79 -17.50 -1.42
C PRO A 394 -0.38 -17.13 -2.34
N LYS A 395 -0.70 -17.97 -3.33
CA LYS A 395 -1.78 -17.75 -4.31
C LYS A 395 -3.13 -17.63 -3.63
N ALA A 396 -3.42 -18.51 -2.66
CA ALA A 396 -4.67 -18.48 -1.91
C ALA A 396 -4.91 -17.17 -1.16
N VAL A 397 -3.85 -16.46 -0.75
CA VAL A 397 -3.97 -15.19 -0.02
C VAL A 397 -4.47 -14.08 -0.94
N LEU A 398 -3.96 -14.00 -2.18
CA LEU A 398 -4.48 -13.07 -3.18
C LEU A 398 -5.93 -13.39 -3.55
N LEU A 399 -6.23 -14.68 -3.78
CA LEU A 399 -7.58 -15.12 -4.11
C LEU A 399 -8.57 -14.86 -2.96
N SER A 400 -8.14 -15.04 -1.70
CA SER A 400 -8.96 -14.71 -0.52
C SER A 400 -9.25 -13.21 -0.41
N ALA A 401 -8.25 -12.36 -0.69
CA ALA A 401 -8.42 -10.91 -0.75
C ALA A 401 -9.42 -10.50 -1.85
N GLY A 402 -9.31 -11.09 -3.04
CA GLY A 402 -10.23 -10.86 -4.15
C GLY A 402 -11.65 -11.34 -3.88
N LEU A 403 -11.82 -12.51 -3.27
CA LEU A 403 -13.13 -13.02 -2.84
C LEU A 403 -13.76 -12.09 -1.79
N ALA A 404 -12.99 -11.67 -0.77
CA ALA A 404 -13.50 -10.75 0.26
C ALA A 404 -13.97 -9.40 -0.33
N ALA A 405 -13.21 -8.82 -1.26
CA ALA A 405 -13.63 -7.61 -1.95
C ALA A 405 -14.85 -7.82 -2.86
N ARG A 406 -14.94 -8.97 -3.56
CA ARG A 406 -16.14 -9.33 -4.33
C ARG A 406 -17.37 -9.41 -3.44
N ASP A 407 -17.28 -10.10 -2.30
CA ASP A 407 -18.39 -10.25 -1.36
C ASP A 407 -18.84 -8.89 -0.78
N ALA A 408 -17.91 -7.95 -0.58
CA ALA A 408 -18.19 -6.61 -0.10
C ALA A 408 -19.04 -5.76 -1.07
N TYR A 409 -19.08 -6.08 -2.37
CA TYR A 409 -19.97 -5.39 -3.32
C TYR A 409 -21.46 -5.70 -3.09
N GLY A 410 -21.80 -6.80 -2.42
CA GLY A 410 -23.17 -7.16 -2.04
C GLY A 410 -23.57 -6.70 -0.64
N MET A 411 -22.79 -5.81 0.00
CA MET A 411 -22.98 -5.35 1.37
C MET A 411 -23.10 -3.82 1.43
N ASP A 412 -23.76 -3.32 2.48
CA ASP A 412 -23.91 -1.88 2.73
C ASP A 412 -23.38 -1.46 4.10
N GLY A 413 -23.07 -0.17 4.23
CA GLY A 413 -22.71 0.48 5.49
C GLY A 413 -21.51 -0.15 6.20
N PRO A 414 -21.52 -0.25 7.56
CA PRO A 414 -20.39 -0.75 8.33
C PRO A 414 -19.96 -2.18 8.00
N ALA A 415 -20.86 -3.02 7.50
CA ALA A 415 -20.53 -4.39 7.08
C ALA A 415 -19.63 -4.40 5.84
N ARG A 416 -19.91 -3.52 4.87
CA ARG A 416 -19.07 -3.31 3.69
C ARG A 416 -17.70 -2.76 4.06
N GLU A 417 -17.64 -1.77 4.96
CA GLU A 417 -16.37 -1.20 5.44
C GLU A 417 -15.50 -2.26 6.14
N ALA A 418 -16.08 -3.06 7.03
CA ALA A 418 -15.37 -4.16 7.69
C ALA A 418 -14.84 -5.20 6.69
N ARG A 419 -15.66 -5.60 5.70
CA ARG A 419 -15.26 -6.59 4.68
C ARG A 419 -14.19 -6.05 3.72
N LEU A 420 -14.25 -4.77 3.36
CA LEU A 420 -13.18 -4.10 2.60
C LEU A 420 -11.88 -3.96 3.42
N GLY A 421 -11.98 -3.73 4.73
CA GLY A 421 -10.83 -3.74 5.65
C GLY A 421 -10.16 -5.12 5.73
N GLU A 422 -10.96 -6.20 5.77
CA GLU A 422 -10.44 -7.57 5.69
C GLU A 422 -9.75 -7.84 4.33
N ALA A 423 -10.38 -7.46 3.23
CA ALA A 423 -9.82 -7.59 1.88
C ALA A 423 -8.49 -6.82 1.74
N TYR A 424 -8.41 -5.61 2.31
CA TYR A 424 -7.17 -4.81 2.38
C TYR A 424 -6.07 -5.54 3.16
N LEU A 425 -6.36 -6.07 4.35
CA LEU A 425 -5.39 -6.79 5.17
C LEU A 425 -4.88 -8.08 4.51
N LEU A 426 -5.76 -8.79 3.79
CA LEU A 426 -5.36 -9.96 2.98
C LEU A 426 -4.50 -9.55 1.77
N ALA A 427 -4.81 -8.42 1.12
CA ALA A 427 -4.01 -7.90 0.03
C ALA A 427 -2.62 -7.40 0.50
N GLU A 428 -2.54 -6.77 1.67
CA GLU A 428 -1.30 -6.42 2.38
C GLU A 428 -0.44 -7.65 2.69
N ARG A 429 -1.07 -8.79 3.05
CA ARG A 429 -0.37 -10.07 3.23
C ARG A 429 0.15 -10.61 1.90
N ALA A 430 -0.66 -10.58 0.83
CA ALA A 430 -0.23 -10.97 -0.51
C ALA A 430 0.97 -10.14 -1.00
N ALA A 431 1.01 -8.83 -0.71
CA ALA A 431 2.12 -7.93 -1.05
C ALA A 431 3.46 -8.24 -0.36
N ARG A 432 3.45 -9.09 0.68
CA ARG A 432 4.66 -9.56 1.39
C ARG A 432 5.16 -10.92 0.87
N THR A 433 4.44 -11.55 -0.06
CA THR A 433 4.85 -12.79 -0.73
C THR A 433 5.68 -12.51 -1.99
N ASP A 434 6.16 -13.56 -2.66
CA ASP A 434 6.81 -13.47 -3.99
C ASP A 434 5.80 -13.53 -5.16
N LEU A 435 4.49 -13.41 -4.91
CA LEU A 435 3.52 -13.31 -5.99
C LEU A 435 3.77 -12.07 -6.87
N PRO A 436 3.84 -12.20 -8.20
CA PRO A 436 4.00 -11.07 -9.11
C PRO A 436 2.86 -10.03 -8.98
N LEU A 437 1.61 -10.49 -8.94
CA LEU A 437 0.44 -9.64 -8.63
C LEU A 437 0.35 -9.22 -7.15
N GLY A 438 1.07 -9.89 -6.25
CA GLY A 438 1.00 -9.63 -4.81
C GLY A 438 1.37 -8.19 -4.48
N ALA A 439 2.49 -7.70 -5.05
CA ALA A 439 3.01 -6.36 -4.77
C ALA A 439 2.01 -5.22 -5.07
N ILE A 440 1.11 -5.42 -6.04
CA ILE A 440 0.09 -4.44 -6.46
C ILE A 440 -1.30 -4.74 -5.89
N ALA A 441 -1.48 -5.88 -5.22
CA ALA A 441 -2.76 -6.35 -4.70
C ALA A 441 -3.53 -5.33 -3.83
N PRO A 442 -2.90 -4.62 -2.86
CA PRO A 442 -3.61 -3.65 -2.02
C PRO A 442 -4.29 -2.54 -2.82
N PHE A 443 -3.63 -2.07 -3.88
CA PHE A 443 -4.16 -1.07 -4.79
C PHE A 443 -5.31 -1.61 -5.65
N LEU A 444 -5.21 -2.85 -6.14
CA LEU A 444 -6.22 -3.44 -7.02
C LEU A 444 -7.49 -3.91 -6.30
N ILE A 445 -7.38 -4.23 -5.01
CA ILE A 445 -8.47 -4.82 -4.21
C ILE A 445 -9.13 -3.79 -3.29
N ALA A 446 -8.37 -2.80 -2.80
CA ALA A 446 -8.84 -1.81 -1.84
C ALA A 446 -8.18 -0.43 -2.06
N SER A 447 -8.23 0.05 -3.31
CA SER A 447 -7.58 1.28 -3.79
C SER A 447 -7.76 2.50 -2.88
N SER A 448 -8.99 2.76 -2.40
CA SER A 448 -9.32 3.91 -1.54
C SER A 448 -8.69 3.83 -0.15
N ILE A 449 -8.51 2.62 0.39
CA ILE A 449 -7.86 2.40 1.69
C ILE A 449 -6.34 2.52 1.53
N TYR A 450 -5.79 1.96 0.45
CA TYR A 450 -4.35 1.98 0.19
C TYR A 450 -3.83 3.40 -0.11
N THR A 451 -4.50 4.15 -1.00
CA THR A 451 -4.09 5.52 -1.36
C THR A 451 -4.09 6.46 -0.15
N ALA A 452 -5.06 6.31 0.76
CA ALA A 452 -5.15 7.07 2.00
C ALA A 452 -4.02 6.74 3.01
N GLN A 453 -3.44 5.53 2.96
CA GLN A 453 -2.41 5.10 3.91
C GLN A 453 -0.96 5.28 3.41
N THR A 454 -0.69 5.01 2.12
CA THR A 454 0.69 4.95 1.60
C THR A 454 1.05 6.06 0.60
N GLY A 455 0.06 6.79 0.09
CA GLY A 455 0.26 7.83 -0.92
C GLY A 455 0.68 7.32 -2.32
N PRO A 456 0.65 8.20 -3.34
CA PRO A 456 0.79 7.80 -4.75
C PRO A 456 2.19 7.28 -5.14
N ALA A 457 3.25 7.78 -4.50
CA ALA A 457 4.63 7.37 -4.81
C ALA A 457 4.89 5.89 -4.49
N ALA A 458 4.28 5.36 -3.41
CA ALA A 458 4.37 3.95 -3.06
C ALA A 458 3.66 3.05 -4.09
N VAL A 459 2.51 3.49 -4.60
CA VAL A 459 1.77 2.80 -5.68
C VAL A 459 2.64 2.71 -6.95
N ALA A 460 3.25 3.84 -7.36
CA ALA A 460 4.11 3.88 -8.54
C ALA A 460 5.35 2.97 -8.41
N ALA A 461 5.97 2.91 -7.23
CA ALA A 461 7.08 2.00 -6.96
C ALA A 461 6.67 0.51 -7.03
N ALA A 462 5.51 0.16 -6.46
CA ALA A 462 4.97 -1.21 -6.55
C ALA A 462 4.64 -1.61 -8.00
N MET A 463 4.05 -0.70 -8.79
CA MET A 463 3.75 -0.93 -10.21
C MET A 463 5.02 -1.12 -11.05
N ARG A 464 6.04 -0.27 -10.91
CA ARG A 464 7.32 -0.44 -11.62
C ARG A 464 7.97 -1.79 -11.30
N LYS A 465 8.03 -2.16 -10.01
CA LYS A 465 8.57 -3.46 -9.59
C LYS A 465 7.78 -4.63 -10.17
N ALA A 466 6.45 -4.54 -10.26
CA ALA A 466 5.66 -5.61 -10.88
C ALA A 466 5.88 -5.68 -12.40
N ALA A 467 5.99 -4.55 -13.10
CA ALA A 467 6.32 -4.50 -14.53
C ALA A 467 7.72 -5.06 -14.83
N GLU A 468 8.72 -4.75 -14.01
CA GLU A 468 10.08 -5.34 -14.08
C GLU A 468 10.08 -6.87 -13.96
N ASN A 469 9.13 -7.44 -13.20
CA ASN A 469 8.94 -8.88 -13.04
C ASN A 469 8.05 -9.52 -14.13
N GLY A 470 7.73 -8.80 -15.21
CA GLY A 470 6.93 -9.30 -16.32
C GLY A 470 5.41 -9.32 -16.09
N VAL A 471 4.89 -8.59 -15.09
CA VAL A 471 3.45 -8.53 -14.84
C VAL A 471 2.78 -7.58 -15.84
N LEU A 472 2.05 -8.13 -16.81
CA LEU A 472 1.35 -7.35 -17.82
C LEU A 472 0.31 -6.41 -17.18
N VAL A 473 -0.41 -6.87 -16.17
CA VAL A 473 -1.38 -6.06 -15.40
C VAL A 473 -0.75 -4.79 -14.85
N ALA A 474 0.51 -4.84 -14.39
CA ALA A 474 1.19 -3.68 -13.84
C ALA A 474 1.54 -2.66 -14.94
N ALA A 475 1.91 -3.10 -16.13
CA ALA A 475 2.12 -2.23 -17.28
C ALA A 475 0.80 -1.64 -17.82
N VAL A 476 -0.29 -2.41 -17.77
CA VAL A 476 -1.65 -1.97 -18.13
C VAL A 476 -2.27 -1.02 -17.10
N LEU A 477 -1.87 -1.11 -15.82
CA LEU A 477 -2.43 -0.31 -14.72
C LEU A 477 -1.49 0.76 -14.15
N ALA A 478 -0.21 0.81 -14.56
CA ALA A 478 0.64 1.99 -14.39
C ALA A 478 -0.04 3.32 -14.79
N PRO A 479 -0.87 3.37 -15.86
CA PRO A 479 -1.60 4.57 -16.23
C PRO A 479 -2.83 4.87 -15.34
N VAL A 480 -3.29 3.96 -14.48
CA VAL A 480 -4.37 4.24 -13.50
C VAL A 480 -3.88 5.17 -12.38
N VAL A 481 -2.57 5.27 -12.15
CA VAL A 481 -1.99 6.20 -11.16
C VAL A 481 -1.90 7.62 -11.71
N GLU A 482 -1.87 7.82 -13.03
CA GLU A 482 -2.12 9.13 -13.64
C GLU A 482 -3.51 9.67 -13.24
N ALA A 483 -4.49 8.80 -12.97
CA ALA A 483 -5.83 9.22 -12.54
C ALA A 483 -5.86 9.86 -11.13
N SER A 484 -4.82 9.73 -10.30
CA SER A 484 -4.66 10.58 -9.10
C SER A 484 -4.11 11.98 -9.44
N LEU A 485 -3.41 12.16 -10.56
CA LEU A 485 -2.92 13.47 -11.00
C LEU A 485 -4.05 14.39 -11.49
N ARG A 486 -5.24 13.84 -11.75
CA ARG A 486 -6.48 14.59 -12.02
C ARG A 486 -7.45 14.66 -10.84
N SER A 487 -7.09 14.21 -9.62
CA SER A 487 -8.06 14.12 -8.50
C SER A 487 -8.43 15.45 -7.80
N GLY A 488 -8.35 16.59 -8.51
CA GLY A 488 -8.99 17.85 -8.10
C GLY A 488 -8.08 19.07 -7.88
N GLY A 489 -6.76 18.92 -7.79
CA GLY A 489 -5.82 20.05 -7.71
C GLY A 489 -4.55 19.80 -6.87
N ILE A 490 -3.70 20.83 -6.80
CA ILE A 490 -2.34 20.91 -6.19
C ILE A 490 -1.20 20.44 -7.13
N ASP A 491 -0.17 21.28 -7.23
CA ASP A 491 0.98 21.17 -8.15
C ASP A 491 1.96 20.01 -7.84
N GLY A 492 2.79 19.62 -8.84
CA GLY A 492 4.13 19.09 -8.54
C GLY A 492 4.64 17.82 -9.26
N VAL A 493 4.08 17.38 -10.41
CA VAL A 493 4.52 16.14 -11.08
C VAL A 493 5.22 16.41 -12.43
N PRO A 494 6.42 15.81 -12.68
CA PRO A 494 7.20 16.08 -13.89
C PRO A 494 6.64 15.39 -15.15
N PRO A 495 6.79 15.99 -16.35
CA PRO A 495 6.31 15.43 -17.62
C PRO A 495 6.86 14.05 -18.00
N GLU A 496 8.06 13.72 -17.50
CA GLU A 496 8.85 12.53 -17.82
C GLU A 496 8.16 11.20 -17.44
N ALA A 497 7.15 11.23 -16.55
CA ALA A 497 6.45 10.03 -16.08
C ALA A 497 5.64 9.30 -17.18
N LEU A 498 5.17 10.00 -18.22
CA LEU A 498 4.51 9.36 -19.36
C LEU A 498 5.50 8.56 -20.22
N ASP A 499 6.74 9.01 -20.31
CA ASP A 499 7.80 8.30 -21.03
C ASP A 499 8.25 7.05 -20.27
N GLU A 500 8.22 7.06 -18.93
CA GLU A 500 8.42 5.85 -18.10
C GLU A 500 7.32 4.79 -18.35
N VAL A 501 6.05 5.19 -18.42
CA VAL A 501 4.93 4.28 -18.73
C VAL A 501 5.09 3.68 -20.12
N GLU A 502 5.44 4.51 -21.12
CA GLU A 502 5.65 4.02 -22.48
C GLU A 502 6.89 3.11 -22.59
N ALA A 503 7.96 3.38 -21.82
CA ALA A 503 9.14 2.52 -21.73
C ALA A 503 8.82 1.15 -21.12
N ALA A 504 8.03 1.09 -20.03
CA ALA A 504 7.61 -0.16 -19.40
C ALA A 504 6.76 -1.02 -20.36
N LEU A 505 5.80 -0.41 -21.06
CA LEU A 505 5.02 -1.08 -22.11
C LEU A 505 5.92 -1.60 -23.24
N ARG A 506 6.90 -0.79 -23.70
CA ARG A 506 7.87 -1.19 -24.74
C ARG A 506 8.72 -2.38 -24.32
N GLN A 507 9.14 -2.45 -23.05
CA GLN A 507 9.89 -3.58 -22.48
C GLN A 507 9.04 -4.85 -22.42
N ALA A 508 7.82 -4.79 -21.88
CA ALA A 508 6.92 -5.94 -21.82
C ALA A 508 6.62 -6.48 -23.23
N ALA A 509 6.33 -5.59 -24.18
CA ALA A 509 6.09 -5.92 -25.58
C ALA A 509 7.36 -6.25 -26.39
N ALA A 510 8.54 -6.33 -25.76
CA ALA A 510 9.76 -6.81 -26.40
C ALA A 510 10.02 -8.31 -26.11
N GLY A 511 9.46 -8.84 -25.01
CA GLY A 511 9.41 -10.28 -24.76
C GLY A 511 8.29 -10.96 -25.55
N ASP A 512 7.10 -10.34 -25.58
CA ASP A 512 5.92 -10.92 -26.21
C ASP A 512 6.04 -11.05 -27.74
N SER A 513 6.11 -12.30 -28.21
CA SER A 513 6.09 -12.65 -29.64
C SER A 513 4.68 -12.83 -30.22
N SER A 514 3.63 -12.88 -29.41
CA SER A 514 2.24 -13.05 -29.85
C SER A 514 1.57 -11.76 -30.31
N GLY A 515 2.07 -10.60 -29.85
CA GLY A 515 1.50 -9.28 -30.10
C GLY A 515 0.37 -8.89 -29.14
N GLU A 516 -0.04 -9.77 -28.23
CA GLU A 516 -1.10 -9.52 -27.24
C GLU A 516 -0.76 -8.36 -26.30
N VAL A 517 0.48 -8.26 -25.83
CA VAL A 517 0.93 -7.15 -24.97
C VAL A 517 0.83 -5.82 -25.70
N ALA A 518 1.18 -5.80 -26.99
CA ALA A 518 1.04 -4.61 -27.82
C ALA A 518 -0.43 -4.23 -28.08
N TYR A 519 -1.35 -5.20 -28.09
CA TYR A 519 -2.79 -4.95 -28.19
C TYR A 519 -3.37 -4.35 -26.90
N TYR A 520 -3.04 -4.89 -25.73
CA TYR A 520 -3.46 -4.29 -24.46
C TYR A 520 -2.81 -2.92 -24.22
N ALA A 521 -1.55 -2.73 -24.64
CA ALA A 521 -0.91 -1.42 -24.64
C ALA A 521 -1.69 -0.41 -25.50
N ALA A 522 -2.19 -0.81 -26.68
CA ALA A 522 -3.01 0.04 -27.53
C ALA A 522 -4.31 0.48 -26.85
N GLN A 523 -5.02 -0.45 -26.20
CA GLN A 523 -6.31 -0.18 -25.55
C GLN A 523 -6.22 0.91 -24.46
N ASN A 524 -5.07 1.04 -23.77
CA ASN A 524 -4.84 2.11 -22.79
C ASN A 524 -4.86 3.52 -23.39
N PHE A 525 -4.51 3.66 -24.68
CA PHE A 525 -4.52 4.95 -25.40
C PHE A 525 -5.81 5.17 -26.20
N GLY A 526 -6.74 4.21 -26.20
CA GLY A 526 -7.91 4.21 -27.08
C GLY A 526 -9.19 4.83 -26.55
N GLY A 527 -9.11 5.58 -25.44
CA GLY A 527 -10.19 6.44 -24.92
C GLY A 527 -11.41 5.73 -24.32
N GLN A 528 -11.56 4.42 -24.56
CA GLN A 528 -12.57 3.53 -23.99
C GLN A 528 -12.08 2.80 -22.72
N GLY A 529 -10.82 3.03 -22.32
CA GLY A 529 -10.16 2.37 -21.19
C GLY A 529 -10.27 3.12 -19.86
N VAL A 530 -9.47 2.68 -18.88
CA VAL A 530 -9.55 3.10 -17.46
C VAL A 530 -9.27 4.60 -17.22
N SER A 531 -8.70 5.31 -18.20
CA SER A 531 -8.43 6.75 -18.10
C SER A 531 -8.60 7.44 -19.47
N PRO A 532 -9.70 8.18 -19.71
CA PRO A 532 -9.88 9.00 -20.93
C PRO A 532 -8.81 10.08 -21.11
N VAL A 533 -8.03 10.36 -20.07
CA VAL A 533 -6.90 11.30 -20.01
C VAL A 533 -5.81 10.96 -21.02
N LEU A 534 -5.55 9.66 -21.21
CA LEU A 534 -4.44 9.12 -22.01
C LEU A 534 -4.77 8.98 -23.49
N PHE A 535 -5.98 9.38 -23.90
CA PHE A 535 -6.43 9.21 -25.26
C PHE A 535 -5.46 9.84 -26.26
N SER A 536 -4.85 9.00 -27.09
CA SER A 536 -3.84 9.40 -28.07
C SER A 536 -3.94 8.48 -29.28
N PRO A 537 -4.65 8.91 -30.35
CA PRO A 537 -4.84 8.08 -31.53
C PRO A 537 -3.55 7.63 -32.21
N GLU A 538 -2.53 8.49 -32.19
CA GLU A 538 -1.21 8.18 -32.73
C GLU A 538 -0.53 7.05 -31.95
N ARG A 539 -0.63 7.06 -30.61
CA ARG A 539 -0.09 6.01 -29.74
C ARG A 539 -0.89 4.71 -29.84
N GLU A 540 -2.24 4.75 -29.80
CA GLU A 540 -3.07 3.55 -30.02
C GLU A 540 -2.71 2.91 -31.37
N ARG A 541 -2.65 3.69 -32.45
CA ARG A 541 -2.29 3.21 -33.79
C ARG A 541 -0.89 2.59 -33.85
N ALA A 542 0.13 3.23 -33.26
CA ALA A 542 1.49 2.69 -33.24
C ALA A 542 1.55 1.33 -32.52
N TRP A 543 0.83 1.19 -31.41
CA TRP A 543 0.74 -0.06 -30.65
C TRP A 543 -0.07 -1.14 -31.39
N LEU A 544 -1.18 -0.78 -32.03
CA LEU A 544 -1.94 -1.69 -32.90
C LEU A 544 -1.08 -2.20 -34.06
N LEU A 545 -0.32 -1.33 -34.74
CA LEU A 545 0.56 -1.72 -35.85
C LEU A 545 1.64 -2.72 -35.39
N LYS A 546 2.20 -2.55 -34.18
CA LYS A 546 3.14 -3.51 -33.59
C LYS A 546 2.47 -4.88 -33.33
N SER A 547 1.27 -4.88 -32.76
CA SER A 547 0.49 -6.11 -32.51
C SER A 547 0.06 -6.83 -33.80
N VAL A 548 -0.34 -6.05 -34.80
CA VAL A 548 -0.67 -6.52 -36.16
C VAL A 548 0.55 -7.14 -36.85
N ALA A 549 1.75 -6.57 -36.68
CA ALA A 549 2.99 -7.13 -37.24
C ALA A 549 3.36 -8.50 -36.64
N ALA A 550 3.00 -8.75 -35.37
CA ALA A 550 3.09 -10.08 -34.73
C ALA A 550 1.95 -11.04 -35.14
N GLY A 551 0.93 -10.54 -35.86
CA GLY A 551 -0.16 -11.36 -36.40
C GLY A 551 -1.30 -11.64 -35.40
N TYR A 552 -1.53 -10.76 -34.44
CA TYR A 552 -2.61 -10.88 -33.44
C TYR A 552 -3.99 -10.46 -34.00
N PRO A 553 -4.97 -11.37 -34.20
CA PRO A 553 -6.24 -11.05 -34.88
C PRO A 553 -7.10 -9.95 -34.24
N PRO A 554 -7.22 -9.84 -32.89
CA PRO A 554 -7.97 -8.75 -32.26
C PRO A 554 -7.42 -7.37 -32.61
N ALA A 555 -6.10 -7.22 -32.75
CA ALA A 555 -5.49 -5.95 -33.15
C ALA A 555 -5.76 -5.60 -34.62
N VAL A 556 -5.77 -6.60 -35.51
CA VAL A 556 -6.15 -6.41 -36.92
C VAL A 556 -7.59 -5.91 -37.02
N SER A 557 -8.50 -6.53 -36.25
CA SER A 557 -9.92 -6.18 -36.25
C SER A 557 -10.18 -4.79 -35.64
N LEU A 558 -9.51 -4.47 -34.52
CA LEU A 558 -9.62 -3.14 -33.91
C LEU A 558 -9.05 -2.05 -34.81
N LEU A 559 -7.89 -2.27 -35.46
CA LEU A 559 -7.31 -1.30 -36.38
C LEU A 559 -8.21 -1.05 -37.61
N LEU A 560 -8.81 -2.10 -38.19
CA LEU A 560 -9.78 -1.96 -39.28
C LEU A 560 -11.01 -1.15 -38.86
N SER A 561 -11.54 -1.38 -37.65
CA SER A 561 -12.68 -0.62 -37.10
C SER A 561 -12.34 0.85 -36.83
N ARG A 562 -11.19 1.14 -36.20
CA ARG A 562 -10.74 2.52 -35.95
C ARG A 562 -10.56 3.31 -37.25
N ALA A 563 -10.03 2.66 -38.30
CA ALA A 563 -9.80 3.24 -39.63
C ALA A 563 -11.08 3.65 -40.39
N GLU A 564 -12.25 3.47 -39.80
CA GLU A 564 -13.56 3.74 -40.41
C GLU A 564 -14.33 4.83 -39.67
N SER A 565 -14.16 4.92 -38.35
CA SER A 565 -14.71 5.99 -37.53
C SER A 565 -13.79 7.20 -37.42
N ASP A 566 -12.47 7.01 -37.47
CA ASP A 566 -11.49 8.05 -37.13
C ASP A 566 -10.38 8.20 -38.21
N PRO A 567 -10.23 9.40 -38.81
CA PRO A 567 -9.18 9.70 -39.79
C PRO A 567 -7.75 9.43 -39.32
N ALA A 568 -7.46 9.46 -38.01
CA ALA A 568 -6.12 9.23 -37.47
C ALA A 568 -5.60 7.81 -37.74
N TYR A 569 -6.50 6.84 -37.94
CA TYR A 569 -6.17 5.43 -38.19
C TYR A 569 -6.25 5.05 -39.66
N ARG A 570 -6.31 6.04 -40.57
CA ARG A 570 -6.39 5.80 -42.01
C ARG A 570 -5.33 4.76 -42.46
N LEU A 571 -5.81 3.77 -43.18
CA LEU A 571 -5.03 2.71 -43.81
C LEU A 571 -4.92 3.01 -45.31
N GLU A 572 -3.75 2.75 -45.89
CA GLU A 572 -3.62 2.81 -47.34
C GLU A 572 -4.41 1.66 -48.00
N PRO A 573 -4.91 1.83 -49.25
CA PRO A 573 -5.80 0.85 -49.88
C PRO A 573 -5.23 -0.59 -49.87
N GLY A 574 -3.96 -0.76 -50.22
CA GLY A 574 -3.31 -2.07 -50.23
C GLY A 574 -2.98 -2.63 -48.83
N GLU A 575 -2.92 -1.79 -47.79
CA GLU A 575 -2.77 -2.26 -46.41
C GLU A 575 -4.08 -2.86 -45.91
N ARG A 576 -5.22 -2.19 -46.18
CA ARG A 576 -6.55 -2.70 -45.81
C ARG A 576 -6.79 -4.09 -46.36
N ASP A 577 -6.53 -4.29 -47.65
CA ASP A 577 -6.71 -5.58 -48.32
C ASP A 577 -5.82 -6.68 -47.71
N ARG A 578 -4.57 -6.34 -47.36
CA ARG A 578 -3.64 -7.25 -46.67
C ARG A 578 -4.14 -7.64 -45.28
N LEU A 579 -4.66 -6.70 -44.50
CA LEU A 579 -5.19 -6.94 -43.16
C LEU A 579 -6.42 -7.85 -43.19
N ILE A 580 -7.34 -7.59 -44.12
CA ILE A 580 -8.52 -8.44 -44.32
C ILE A 580 -8.10 -9.85 -44.79
N GLY A 581 -7.08 -9.95 -45.65
CA GLY A 581 -6.49 -11.24 -46.06
C GLY A 581 -5.88 -12.04 -44.91
N LEU A 582 -5.26 -11.39 -43.92
CA LEU A 582 -4.69 -12.05 -42.73
C LEU A 582 -5.74 -12.68 -41.82
N LEU A 583 -6.93 -12.08 -41.71
CA LEU A 583 -8.07 -12.65 -40.98
C LEU A 583 -8.77 -13.73 -41.80
N ALA A 584 -9.06 -13.46 -43.07
CA ALA A 584 -9.70 -14.40 -43.98
C ALA A 584 -8.92 -15.72 -44.14
N GLY A 585 -7.59 -15.67 -44.14
CA GLY A 585 -6.72 -16.85 -44.21
C GLY A 585 -6.81 -17.79 -42.99
N ARG A 586 -7.53 -17.39 -41.93
CA ARG A 586 -7.77 -18.19 -40.71
C ARG A 586 -9.20 -18.73 -40.61
N ASP A 587 -10.06 -18.46 -41.59
CA ASP A 587 -11.52 -18.75 -41.60
C ASP A 587 -12.27 -18.29 -40.34
N ASP A 588 -11.78 -17.23 -39.68
CA ASP A 588 -12.42 -16.69 -38.50
C ASP A 588 -13.66 -15.83 -38.84
N ALA A 589 -14.49 -15.56 -37.83
CA ALA A 589 -15.72 -14.81 -38.01
C ALA A 589 -15.47 -13.33 -38.33
N ALA A 590 -14.37 -12.77 -37.82
CA ALA A 590 -13.97 -11.39 -38.08
C ALA A 590 -13.54 -11.19 -39.54
N GLY A 591 -12.78 -12.11 -40.13
CA GLY A 591 -12.39 -12.10 -41.53
C GLY A 591 -13.59 -12.13 -42.47
N ARG A 592 -14.60 -12.96 -42.18
CA ARG A 592 -15.88 -12.98 -42.92
C ARG A 592 -16.65 -11.68 -42.80
N TYR A 593 -16.72 -11.08 -41.60
CA TYR A 593 -17.29 -9.76 -41.40
C TYR A 593 -16.56 -8.69 -42.23
N TRP A 594 -15.23 -8.62 -42.13
CA TRP A 594 -14.43 -7.62 -42.81
C TRP A 594 -14.46 -7.76 -44.34
N GLN A 595 -14.51 -8.99 -44.86
CA GLN A 595 -14.77 -9.26 -46.28
C GLN A 595 -16.15 -8.79 -46.72
N ALA A 596 -17.19 -8.94 -45.89
CA ALA A 596 -18.51 -8.38 -46.19
C ALA A 596 -18.43 -6.84 -46.23
N ARG A 597 -17.87 -6.22 -45.20
CA ARG A 597 -17.66 -4.77 -45.05
C ARG A 597 -16.94 -4.13 -46.24
N GLN A 598 -15.86 -4.75 -46.72
CA GLN A 598 -15.08 -4.31 -47.88
C GLN A 598 -15.91 -4.32 -49.19
N ARG A 599 -16.91 -5.20 -49.30
CA ARG A 599 -17.81 -5.30 -50.45
C ARG A 599 -18.99 -4.33 -50.40
N ILE A 600 -19.21 -3.63 -49.29
CA ILE A 600 -20.22 -2.55 -49.19
C ILE A 600 -19.62 -1.30 -49.84
N GLY A 601 -19.90 -1.13 -51.13
CA GLY A 601 -19.50 0.06 -51.88
C GLY A 601 -20.22 1.33 -51.42
N ARG A 602 -19.77 2.49 -51.93
CA ARG A 602 -20.35 3.82 -51.60
C ARG A 602 -21.85 3.95 -51.86
N ASP A 603 -22.40 3.09 -52.71
CA ASP A 603 -23.81 3.09 -53.13
C ASP A 603 -24.75 2.42 -52.09
N GLY A 604 -24.21 1.91 -50.97
CA GLY A 604 -24.97 1.37 -49.83
C GLY A 604 -25.70 0.03 -50.07
N ARG A 605 -25.69 -0.49 -51.30
CA ARG A 605 -26.41 -1.72 -51.66
C ARG A 605 -25.66 -2.98 -51.23
N ILE A 606 -26.25 -3.73 -50.31
CA ILE A 606 -25.74 -5.02 -49.83
C ILE A 606 -26.16 -6.13 -50.81
N GLY A 607 -25.19 -6.74 -51.50
CA GLY A 607 -25.42 -7.91 -52.36
C GLY A 607 -25.62 -9.22 -51.59
N PRO A 608 -26.16 -10.27 -52.21
CA PRO A 608 -26.48 -11.53 -51.54
C PRO A 608 -25.24 -12.24 -50.97
N GLU A 609 -24.09 -12.17 -51.63
CA GLU A 609 -22.83 -12.71 -51.10
C GLU A 609 -22.34 -11.95 -49.86
N THR A 610 -22.49 -10.61 -49.86
CA THR A 610 -22.14 -9.76 -48.73
C THR A 610 -23.03 -10.06 -47.52
N LEU A 611 -24.34 -10.21 -47.75
CA LEU A 611 -25.30 -10.61 -46.73
C LEU A 611 -25.01 -12.03 -46.19
N ALA A 612 -24.59 -12.96 -47.04
CA ALA A 612 -24.21 -14.31 -46.64
C ALA A 612 -22.94 -14.33 -45.77
N LEU A 613 -21.92 -13.54 -46.11
CA LEU A 613 -20.70 -13.39 -45.30
C LEU A 613 -21.00 -12.78 -43.93
N ALA A 614 -21.77 -11.69 -43.87
CA ALA A 614 -22.20 -11.09 -42.61
C ALA A 614 -23.06 -12.07 -41.78
N THR A 615 -24.00 -12.78 -42.41
CA THR A 615 -24.83 -13.80 -41.74
C THR A 615 -24.00 -14.95 -41.18
N ALA A 616 -22.95 -15.37 -41.89
CA ALA A 616 -22.03 -16.40 -41.41
C ALA A 616 -21.21 -15.92 -40.20
N ALA A 617 -20.72 -14.67 -40.23
CA ALA A 617 -20.02 -14.06 -39.10
C ALA A 617 -20.91 -13.93 -37.85
N ALA A 618 -22.15 -13.43 -38.01
CA ALA A 618 -23.12 -13.31 -36.92
C ALA A 618 -23.50 -14.68 -36.34
N LYS A 619 -23.73 -15.70 -37.18
CA LYS A 619 -23.97 -17.09 -36.74
C LYS A 619 -22.78 -17.71 -36.01
N ALA A 620 -21.56 -17.29 -36.30
CA ALA A 620 -20.36 -17.68 -35.60
C ALA A 620 -20.13 -16.87 -34.30
N GLY A 621 -21.09 -16.03 -33.89
CA GLY A 621 -21.05 -15.28 -32.64
C GLY A 621 -20.32 -13.94 -32.71
N PHE A 622 -19.95 -13.45 -33.90
CA PHE A 622 -19.28 -12.15 -34.03
C PHE A 622 -20.28 -11.00 -33.89
N GLU A 623 -20.34 -10.43 -32.68
CA GLU A 623 -21.31 -9.40 -32.28
C GLU A 623 -21.41 -8.19 -33.25
N PRO A 624 -20.33 -7.59 -33.78
CA PRO A 624 -20.45 -6.50 -34.76
C PRO A 624 -21.20 -6.89 -36.03
N ALA A 625 -21.06 -8.15 -36.49
CA ALA A 625 -21.83 -8.63 -37.63
C ALA A 625 -23.33 -8.79 -37.30
N THR A 626 -23.66 -9.17 -36.06
CA THR A 626 -25.04 -9.22 -35.59
C THR A 626 -25.66 -7.82 -35.53
N LEU A 627 -24.91 -6.84 -35.01
CA LEU A 627 -25.37 -5.45 -34.90
C LEU A 627 -25.57 -4.80 -36.28
N ASP A 628 -24.59 -4.90 -37.19
CA ASP A 628 -24.70 -4.35 -38.55
C ASP A 628 -25.84 -5.03 -39.34
N LEU A 629 -26.09 -6.33 -39.13
CA LEU A 629 -27.25 -7.02 -39.71
C LEU A 629 -28.58 -6.57 -39.08
N ALA A 630 -28.63 -6.40 -37.76
CA ALA A 630 -29.82 -5.90 -37.09
C ALA A 630 -30.14 -4.48 -37.57
N ASP A 631 -29.15 -3.60 -37.67
CA ASP A 631 -29.31 -2.24 -38.19
C ASP A 631 -29.69 -2.21 -39.68
N TYR A 632 -29.16 -3.13 -40.50
CA TYR A 632 -29.63 -3.34 -41.87
C TYR A 632 -31.10 -3.78 -41.94
N TYR A 633 -31.50 -4.75 -41.12
CA TYR A 633 -32.89 -5.19 -41.02
C TYR A 633 -33.82 -4.16 -40.35
N LEU A 634 -33.25 -3.19 -39.63
CA LEU A 634 -33.91 -2.00 -39.10
C LEU A 634 -33.79 -0.78 -40.05
N ALA A 635 -33.32 -0.92 -41.29
CA ALA A 635 -33.42 0.16 -42.27
C ALA A 635 -34.87 0.35 -42.74
N GLU A 636 -35.21 1.50 -43.32
CA GLU A 636 -36.54 1.71 -43.91
C GLU A 636 -36.79 0.70 -45.03
N GLY A 637 -37.95 0.04 -45.00
CA GLY A 637 -38.30 -1.00 -45.98
C GLY A 637 -37.63 -2.36 -45.74
N GLN A 638 -37.20 -2.67 -44.50
CA GLN A 638 -36.58 -3.95 -44.11
C GLN A 638 -37.26 -4.59 -42.89
N ASP A 639 -37.03 -5.90 -42.71
CA ASP A 639 -37.71 -6.83 -41.78
C ASP A 639 -37.32 -6.66 -40.29
N PRO A 640 -38.14 -5.96 -39.45
CA PRO A 640 -37.76 -5.65 -38.07
C PRO A 640 -37.89 -6.86 -37.13
N GLU A 641 -38.77 -7.82 -37.45
CA GLU A 641 -38.91 -9.07 -36.69
C GLU A 641 -37.63 -9.90 -36.77
N ARG A 642 -37.00 -9.92 -37.94
CA ARG A 642 -35.71 -10.58 -38.13
C ARG A 642 -34.56 -9.89 -37.39
N ALA A 643 -34.59 -8.55 -37.28
CA ALA A 643 -33.66 -7.83 -36.41
C ALA A 643 -33.86 -8.19 -34.93
N LEU A 644 -35.11 -8.20 -34.45
CA LEU A 644 -35.45 -8.60 -33.08
C LEU A 644 -35.04 -10.05 -32.78
N ALA A 645 -35.27 -10.97 -33.72
CA ALA A 645 -34.86 -12.37 -33.57
C ALA A 645 -33.33 -12.54 -33.48
N LEU A 646 -32.56 -11.78 -34.29
CA LEU A 646 -31.10 -11.77 -34.21
C LEU A 646 -30.60 -11.18 -32.89
N LEU A 647 -31.13 -10.03 -32.48
CA LEU A 647 -30.76 -9.37 -31.23
C LEU A 647 -31.13 -10.20 -30.00
N ARG A 648 -32.33 -10.82 -29.94
CA ARG A 648 -32.73 -11.74 -28.86
C ARG A 648 -31.85 -12.99 -28.81
N ALA A 649 -31.44 -13.53 -29.95
CA ALA A 649 -30.52 -14.68 -29.99
C ALA A 649 -29.12 -14.32 -29.46
N ALA A 650 -28.60 -13.15 -29.83
CA ALA A 650 -27.30 -12.66 -29.34
C ALA A 650 -27.34 -12.24 -27.87
N ALA A 651 -28.40 -11.58 -27.42
CA ALA A 651 -28.59 -11.24 -26.01
C ALA A 651 -28.67 -12.51 -25.13
N LYS A 652 -29.37 -13.55 -25.60
CA LYS A 652 -29.38 -14.87 -24.94
C LYS A 652 -28.01 -15.56 -24.93
N ALA A 653 -27.11 -15.20 -25.84
CA ALA A 653 -25.72 -15.66 -25.87
C ALA A 653 -24.76 -14.81 -25.00
N GLY A 654 -25.27 -13.81 -24.26
CA GLY A 654 -24.47 -12.97 -23.37
C GLY A 654 -23.67 -11.86 -24.08
N GLN A 655 -24.06 -11.47 -25.30
CA GLN A 655 -23.39 -10.42 -26.08
C GLN A 655 -23.78 -9.01 -25.56
N PRO A 656 -22.88 -8.24 -24.90
CA PRO A 656 -23.28 -7.05 -24.15
C PRO A 656 -23.84 -5.89 -24.98
N ALA A 657 -23.26 -5.60 -26.14
CA ALA A 657 -23.76 -4.57 -27.03
C ALA A 657 -25.09 -4.99 -27.69
N ALA A 658 -25.31 -6.28 -27.93
CA ALA A 658 -26.61 -6.81 -28.35
C ALA A 658 -27.68 -6.72 -27.23
N ILE A 659 -27.32 -7.01 -25.97
CA ILE A 659 -28.19 -6.80 -24.79
C ILE A 659 -28.59 -5.33 -24.68
N LEU A 660 -27.62 -4.41 -24.77
CA LEU A 660 -27.86 -2.97 -24.71
C LEU A 660 -28.70 -2.48 -25.90
N ARG A 661 -28.38 -2.88 -27.14
CA ARG A 661 -29.12 -2.50 -28.35
C ARG A 661 -30.55 -2.98 -28.30
N LEU A 662 -30.79 -4.22 -27.86
CA LEU A 662 -32.14 -4.76 -27.67
C LEU A 662 -32.88 -4.04 -26.53
N GLY A 663 -32.24 -3.85 -25.38
CA GLY A 663 -32.83 -3.17 -24.23
C GLY A 663 -33.27 -1.74 -24.56
N LEU A 664 -32.42 -0.97 -25.27
CA LEU A 664 -32.74 0.38 -25.75
C LEU A 664 -33.84 0.38 -26.83
N LEU A 665 -33.86 -0.60 -27.74
CA LEU A 665 -34.90 -0.74 -28.76
C LEU A 665 -36.26 -1.06 -28.12
N LEU A 666 -36.30 -1.98 -27.14
CA LEU A 666 -37.52 -2.35 -26.43
C LEU A 666 -37.97 -1.30 -25.40
N ALA A 667 -37.06 -0.45 -24.90
CA ALA A 667 -37.39 0.69 -24.05
C ALA A 667 -38.11 1.81 -24.83
N ASN A 668 -37.59 2.15 -26.01
CA ASN A 668 -38.08 3.29 -26.80
C ASN A 668 -39.16 2.91 -27.83
N GLY A 669 -39.18 1.64 -28.27
CA GLY A 669 -39.93 1.20 -29.44
C GLY A 669 -39.40 1.83 -30.74
N ARG A 670 -40.13 1.59 -31.84
CA ARG A 670 -39.84 2.17 -33.15
C ARG A 670 -41.11 2.30 -33.98
N ALA A 671 -41.30 3.47 -34.62
CA ALA A 671 -42.34 3.65 -35.62
C ALA A 671 -42.16 2.68 -36.82
N GLY A 672 -43.28 2.19 -37.34
CA GLY A 672 -43.34 1.41 -38.59
C GLY A 672 -43.51 2.33 -39.80
N THR A 673 -43.52 1.72 -40.99
CA THR A 673 -43.88 2.37 -42.25
C THR A 673 -45.04 1.62 -42.91
N ASP A 674 -45.63 2.15 -43.99
CA ASP A 674 -46.79 1.51 -44.65
C ASP A 674 -46.54 0.04 -45.05
N ASP A 675 -45.28 -0.32 -45.35
CA ASP A 675 -44.87 -1.67 -45.71
C ASP A 675 -44.39 -2.55 -44.53
N HIS A 676 -44.10 -1.98 -43.35
CA HIS A 676 -43.39 -2.67 -42.27
C HIS A 676 -43.93 -2.36 -40.86
N PRO A 677 -44.21 -3.38 -40.02
CA PRO A 677 -44.85 -3.19 -38.72
C PRO A 677 -43.96 -2.40 -37.73
N PRO A 678 -44.57 -1.62 -36.83
CA PRO A 678 -43.85 -0.93 -35.75
C PRO A 678 -43.28 -1.94 -34.73
N VAL A 679 -42.17 -1.59 -34.09
CA VAL A 679 -41.67 -2.31 -32.92
C VAL A 679 -42.29 -1.66 -31.68
N ALA A 680 -43.21 -2.37 -31.03
CA ALA A 680 -43.82 -1.90 -29.78
C ALA A 680 -42.79 -1.90 -28.64
N PRO A 681 -42.86 -0.94 -27.68
CA PRO A 681 -42.06 -1.01 -26.47
C PRO A 681 -42.43 -2.23 -25.61
N GLU A 682 -41.43 -3.00 -25.16
CA GLU A 682 -41.58 -4.15 -24.28
C GLU A 682 -40.87 -3.88 -22.94
N LEU A 683 -41.38 -2.90 -22.18
CA LEU A 683 -40.70 -2.30 -21.02
C LEU A 683 -40.23 -3.32 -19.96
N GLN A 684 -40.99 -4.40 -19.75
CA GLN A 684 -40.61 -5.48 -18.81
C GLN A 684 -39.48 -6.39 -19.31
N GLU A 685 -39.30 -6.54 -20.63
CA GLU A 685 -38.11 -7.19 -21.19
C GLU A 685 -36.92 -6.21 -21.20
N ALA A 686 -37.17 -4.94 -21.54
CA ALA A 686 -36.17 -3.88 -21.50
C ALA A 686 -35.52 -3.73 -20.11
N ILE A 687 -36.30 -3.67 -19.03
CA ILE A 687 -35.78 -3.66 -17.65
C ILE A 687 -34.86 -4.88 -17.41
N LYS A 688 -35.34 -6.10 -17.70
CA LYS A 688 -34.58 -7.35 -17.48
C LYS A 688 -33.30 -7.46 -18.31
N LEU A 689 -33.18 -6.70 -19.39
CA LEU A 689 -31.97 -6.61 -20.21
C LEU A 689 -31.02 -5.53 -19.67
N LEU A 690 -31.54 -4.33 -19.38
CA LEU A 690 -30.74 -3.19 -18.91
C LEU A 690 -30.24 -3.34 -17.46
N GLU A 691 -30.86 -4.18 -16.65
CA GLU A 691 -30.39 -4.57 -15.31
C GLU A 691 -29.27 -5.62 -15.31
N GLN A 692 -28.92 -6.21 -16.46
CA GLN A 692 -27.92 -7.27 -16.51
C GLN A 692 -26.52 -6.73 -16.18
N PRO A 693 -25.70 -7.43 -15.36
CA PRO A 693 -24.37 -6.97 -14.92
C PRO A 693 -23.44 -6.50 -16.05
N GLU A 694 -23.60 -7.07 -17.24
CA GLU A 694 -22.90 -6.78 -18.48
C GLU A 694 -23.14 -5.36 -19.00
N VAL A 695 -24.33 -4.80 -18.77
CA VAL A 695 -24.76 -3.48 -19.30
C VAL A 695 -25.24 -2.50 -18.23
N ALA A 696 -25.43 -2.92 -16.98
CA ALA A 696 -25.95 -2.08 -15.89
C ALA A 696 -25.08 -0.85 -15.54
N LYS A 697 -23.86 -0.76 -16.08
CA LYS A 697 -22.97 0.40 -15.95
C LYS A 697 -22.93 1.31 -17.19
N ASP A 698 -23.64 0.94 -18.26
CA ASP A 698 -23.76 1.78 -19.45
C ASP A 698 -24.64 3.00 -19.13
N LEU A 699 -24.17 4.19 -19.48
CA LEU A 699 -24.84 5.44 -19.12
C LEU A 699 -26.16 5.63 -19.89
N ARG A 700 -26.28 5.10 -21.11
CA ARG A 700 -27.49 5.17 -21.93
C ARG A 700 -28.51 4.14 -21.47
N GLY A 701 -28.06 2.93 -21.14
CA GLY A 701 -28.86 1.89 -20.50
C GLY A 701 -29.42 2.36 -19.15
N GLY A 702 -28.58 2.96 -18.32
CA GLY A 702 -29.00 3.55 -17.04
C GLY A 702 -30.00 4.69 -17.17
N LEU A 703 -29.80 5.60 -18.13
CA LEU A 703 -30.76 6.70 -18.38
C LEU A 703 -32.10 6.17 -18.90
N ALA A 704 -32.09 5.25 -19.86
CA ALA A 704 -33.30 4.60 -20.36
C ALA A 704 -34.04 3.85 -19.26
N LEU A 705 -33.32 3.12 -18.39
CA LEU A 705 -33.89 2.41 -17.25
C LEU A 705 -34.53 3.39 -16.24
N ALA A 706 -33.88 4.52 -15.93
CA ALA A 706 -34.46 5.56 -15.10
C ALA A 706 -35.72 6.19 -15.73
N GLN A 707 -35.73 6.42 -17.04
CA GLN A 707 -36.90 6.91 -17.78
C GLN A 707 -38.06 5.90 -17.76
N ILE A 708 -37.80 4.60 -17.89
CA ILE A 708 -38.83 3.55 -17.70
C ILE A 708 -39.39 3.64 -16.27
N TYR A 709 -38.54 3.79 -15.26
CA TYR A 709 -38.99 3.90 -13.87
C TYR A 709 -39.77 5.18 -13.55
N LEU A 710 -39.58 6.28 -14.29
CA LEU A 710 -40.37 7.52 -14.17
C LEU A 710 -41.70 7.45 -14.92
N TYR A 711 -41.64 7.04 -16.19
CA TYR A 711 -42.70 7.26 -17.20
C TYR A 711 -43.41 5.98 -17.65
N GLY A 712 -42.96 4.82 -17.19
CA GLY A 712 -43.54 3.52 -17.50
C GLY A 712 -44.96 3.33 -16.95
N ASP A 713 -45.54 2.17 -17.29
CA ASP A 713 -46.83 1.74 -16.79
C ASP A 713 -46.83 1.47 -15.26
N ILE A 714 -48.00 1.18 -14.71
CA ILE A 714 -48.17 0.90 -13.26
C ILE A 714 -47.32 -0.29 -12.79
N ALA A 715 -46.97 -1.23 -13.67
CA ALA A 715 -46.17 -2.42 -13.34
C ALA A 715 -44.65 -2.18 -13.42
N THR A 716 -44.22 -1.14 -14.12
CA THR A 716 -42.81 -0.77 -14.34
C THR A 716 -42.36 0.46 -13.57
N ARG A 717 -43.28 1.34 -13.16
CA ARG A 717 -42.96 2.63 -12.52
C ARG A 717 -42.46 2.49 -11.07
N ASP A 718 -41.25 2.98 -10.81
CA ASP A 718 -40.65 3.12 -9.48
C ASP A 718 -39.84 4.43 -9.38
N PRO A 719 -40.46 5.55 -8.96
CA PRO A 719 -39.81 6.85 -8.95
C PRO A 719 -38.64 6.93 -7.96
N LYS A 720 -38.60 6.11 -6.90
CA LYS A 720 -37.48 6.08 -5.95
C LYS A 720 -36.25 5.45 -6.59
N ARG A 721 -36.46 4.39 -7.36
CA ARG A 721 -35.39 3.71 -8.10
C ARG A 721 -34.88 4.55 -9.26
N ALA A 722 -35.76 5.28 -9.95
CA ALA A 722 -35.35 6.30 -10.92
C ALA A 722 -34.46 7.37 -10.29
N GLU A 723 -34.89 7.99 -9.19
CA GLU A 723 -34.12 9.06 -8.52
C GLU A 723 -32.73 8.59 -8.07
N ALA A 724 -32.62 7.35 -7.58
CA ALA A 724 -31.32 6.75 -7.24
C ALA A 724 -30.40 6.63 -8.46
N LEU A 725 -30.88 6.06 -9.57
CA LEU A 725 -30.13 5.92 -10.82
C LEU A 725 -29.71 7.28 -11.39
N LEU A 726 -30.61 8.26 -11.41
CA LEU A 726 -30.33 9.61 -11.92
C LEU A 726 -29.26 10.32 -11.08
N ARG A 727 -29.24 10.13 -9.75
CA ARG A 727 -28.19 10.66 -8.86
C ARG A 727 -26.82 10.02 -9.11
N GLU A 728 -26.77 8.77 -9.56
CA GLU A 728 -25.51 8.13 -9.96
C GLU A 728 -25.05 8.64 -11.34
N LEU A 729 -25.95 8.71 -12.33
CA LEU A 729 -25.67 9.23 -13.67
C LEU A 729 -25.20 10.70 -13.63
N ALA A 730 -25.86 11.55 -12.84
CA ALA A 730 -25.50 12.96 -12.66
C ALA A 730 -24.08 13.19 -12.08
N ARG A 731 -23.47 12.16 -11.47
CA ARG A 731 -22.10 12.17 -10.93
C ARG A 731 -21.07 11.61 -11.92
N ALA A 732 -21.49 10.89 -12.96
CA ALA A 732 -20.59 10.29 -13.94
C ALA A 732 -20.00 11.37 -14.88
N THR A 733 -18.68 11.49 -14.89
CA THR A 733 -17.95 12.54 -15.61
C THR A 733 -17.50 12.28 -17.08
N PRO A 734 -17.75 11.13 -17.76
CA PRO A 734 -17.25 10.94 -19.14
C PRO A 734 -18.22 11.37 -20.26
N GLU A 735 -19.54 11.35 -20.08
CA GLU A 735 -20.53 11.82 -21.08
C GLU A 735 -21.30 13.06 -20.57
N PRO A 736 -20.93 14.29 -20.96
CA PRO A 736 -21.53 15.51 -20.42
C PRO A 736 -23.04 15.60 -20.63
N GLN A 737 -23.56 15.13 -21.76
CA GLN A 737 -24.98 15.25 -22.08
C GLN A 737 -25.84 14.37 -21.18
N ILE A 738 -25.52 13.08 -21.00
CA ILE A 738 -26.29 12.19 -20.11
C ILE A 738 -26.26 12.69 -18.66
N GLY A 739 -25.11 13.24 -18.22
CA GLY A 739 -24.99 13.87 -16.90
C GLY A 739 -25.84 15.14 -16.74
N LEU A 740 -26.08 15.90 -17.83
CA LEU A 740 -26.99 17.05 -17.86
C LEU A 740 -28.46 16.60 -17.90
N ASP A 741 -28.79 15.63 -18.76
CA ASP A 741 -30.15 15.07 -18.89
C ASP A 741 -30.62 14.48 -17.55
N ALA A 742 -29.73 13.74 -16.86
CA ALA A 742 -30.01 13.17 -15.54
C ALA A 742 -30.18 14.24 -14.45
N ARG A 743 -29.48 15.39 -14.54
CA ARG A 743 -29.69 16.53 -13.63
C ARG A 743 -31.02 17.23 -13.91
N GLY A 744 -31.38 17.43 -15.18
CA GLY A 744 -32.67 17.98 -15.56
C GLY A 744 -33.84 17.17 -15.00
N GLU A 745 -33.77 15.83 -15.07
CA GLU A 745 -34.78 14.96 -14.45
C GLU A 745 -34.80 15.05 -12.91
N LEU A 746 -33.65 15.18 -12.24
CA LEU A 746 -33.61 15.39 -10.78
C LEU A 746 -34.18 16.74 -10.36
N ASP A 747 -33.85 17.81 -11.09
CA ASP A 747 -34.37 19.15 -10.85
C ASP A 747 -35.89 19.18 -11.08
N ARG A 748 -36.39 18.45 -12.09
CA ARG A 748 -37.82 18.25 -12.33
C ARG A 748 -38.51 17.49 -11.18
N ILE A 749 -37.93 16.39 -10.70
CA ILE A 749 -38.47 15.63 -9.54
C ILE A 749 -38.53 16.51 -8.29
N ALA A 750 -37.46 17.25 -7.99
CA ALA A 750 -37.42 18.15 -6.84
C ALA A 750 -38.44 19.30 -6.95
N MET A 751 -38.62 19.85 -8.15
CA MET A 751 -39.63 20.88 -8.44
C MET A 751 -41.06 20.33 -8.27
N GLU A 752 -41.35 19.12 -8.78
CA GLU A 752 -42.65 18.46 -8.59
C GLU A 752 -42.97 18.21 -7.12
N GLU A 753 -41.99 17.76 -6.31
CA GLU A 753 -42.18 17.55 -4.87
C GLU A 753 -42.40 18.86 -4.12
N ALA A 754 -41.64 19.91 -4.43
CA ALA A 754 -41.81 21.23 -3.84
C ALA A 754 -43.19 21.83 -4.18
N LEU A 755 -43.63 21.77 -5.43
CA LEU A 755 -44.94 22.28 -5.84
C LEU A 755 -46.10 21.51 -5.20
N ARG A 756 -45.97 20.19 -4.98
CA ARG A 756 -46.97 19.39 -4.24
C ARG A 756 -47.14 19.77 -2.77
N GLN A 757 -46.14 20.38 -2.15
CA GLN A 757 -46.23 20.88 -0.78
C GLN A 757 -46.92 22.26 -0.69
N VAL A 758 -47.01 22.98 -1.81
CA VAL A 758 -47.48 24.38 -1.88
C VAL A 758 -48.85 24.53 -2.54
N LEU A 759 -49.22 23.68 -3.50
CA LEU A 759 -50.56 23.69 -4.11
C LEU A 759 -51.57 22.85 -3.30
N ASP A 760 -52.86 23.20 -3.42
CA ASP A 760 -53.95 22.50 -2.74
C ASP A 760 -54.00 21.02 -3.19
N PRO A 761 -54.22 20.03 -2.29
CA PRO A 761 -54.29 18.61 -2.64
C PRO A 761 -55.36 18.25 -3.70
N SER A 762 -56.39 19.08 -3.88
CA SER A 762 -57.38 18.93 -4.96
C SER A 762 -56.81 19.33 -6.33
N ILE A 763 -55.83 20.24 -6.36
CA ILE A 763 -55.01 20.61 -7.53
C ILE A 763 -53.86 19.59 -7.64
N ALA A 764 -54.22 18.33 -7.87
CA ALA A 764 -53.26 17.23 -7.88
C ALA A 764 -52.23 17.37 -9.02
N ILE A 765 -51.01 17.83 -8.68
CA ILE A 765 -49.82 17.76 -9.55
C ILE A 765 -49.35 16.30 -9.66
N ALA A 766 -50.13 15.51 -10.39
CA ALA A 766 -49.78 14.16 -10.75
C ALA A 766 -48.78 14.20 -11.91
N ALA A 767 -47.50 14.04 -11.57
CA ALA A 767 -46.46 13.59 -12.50
C ALA A 767 -47.02 12.39 -13.28
N GLY A 768 -47.17 12.53 -14.59
CA GLY A 768 -48.18 11.82 -15.38
C GLY A 768 -48.32 10.34 -15.04
N ARG A 769 -49.56 9.88 -14.79
CA ARG A 769 -49.90 8.49 -15.14
C ARG A 769 -50.04 8.45 -16.67
N PRO A 770 -49.76 7.32 -17.36
CA PRO A 770 -50.04 7.19 -18.80
C PRO A 770 -51.49 7.57 -19.18
N ASP A 771 -52.41 7.37 -18.22
CA ASP A 771 -53.85 7.59 -18.36
C ASP A 771 -54.31 8.99 -17.93
N ALA A 772 -53.44 9.80 -17.29
CA ALA A 772 -53.80 11.10 -16.75
C ALA A 772 -53.38 12.25 -17.68
N PRO A 773 -54.22 13.29 -17.87
CA PRO A 773 -53.86 14.47 -18.64
C PRO A 773 -52.73 15.26 -17.98
N LEU A 774 -51.83 15.81 -18.80
CA LEU A 774 -50.72 16.68 -18.41
C LEU A 774 -51.24 17.92 -17.68
N LEU A 775 -50.78 18.16 -16.45
CA LEU A 775 -51.12 19.39 -15.73
C LEU A 775 -50.26 20.55 -16.22
N LEU A 776 -50.89 21.49 -16.91
CA LEU A 776 -50.33 22.78 -17.25
C LEU A 776 -50.70 23.76 -16.13
N THR A 777 -49.70 24.30 -15.44
CA THR A 777 -49.94 25.30 -14.38
C THR A 777 -49.56 26.66 -14.93
N LEU A 778 -50.53 27.57 -15.02
CA LEU A 778 -50.38 28.90 -15.57
C LEU A 778 -50.52 29.92 -14.43
N ALA A 779 -49.37 30.44 -13.99
CA ALA A 779 -49.27 31.40 -12.91
C ALA A 779 -49.30 32.83 -13.48
N LEU A 780 -50.26 33.67 -13.07
CA LEU A 780 -50.56 34.96 -13.72
C LEU A 780 -50.76 36.09 -12.70
N PRO A 781 -50.19 37.29 -12.91
CA PRO A 781 -50.59 38.47 -12.14
C PRO A 781 -52.04 38.88 -12.46
N PRO A 782 -52.80 39.49 -11.53
CA PRO A 782 -54.19 39.90 -11.78
C PRO A 782 -54.33 41.12 -12.71
N ALA A 783 -53.28 41.94 -12.84
CA ALA A 783 -53.27 43.17 -13.65
C ALA A 783 -52.72 42.97 -15.08
N CYS A 784 -52.87 41.76 -15.64
CA CYS A 784 -52.18 41.26 -16.84
C CYS A 784 -52.88 41.67 -18.16
N GLY A 785 -53.04 42.97 -18.40
CA GLY A 785 -53.83 43.48 -19.54
C GLY A 785 -53.29 43.12 -20.93
N GLU A 786 -51.96 43.05 -21.11
CA GLU A 786 -51.31 42.87 -22.43
C GLU A 786 -50.25 41.74 -22.46
N CYS A 787 -50.29 40.84 -21.48
CA CYS A 787 -49.19 39.88 -21.21
C CYS A 787 -49.21 38.59 -22.06
N GLY A 788 -49.58 38.68 -23.35
CA GLY A 788 -49.54 37.52 -24.27
C GLY A 788 -50.51 36.36 -23.97
N LEU A 789 -51.36 36.46 -22.94
CA LEU A 789 -52.25 35.38 -22.48
C LEU A 789 -53.12 34.78 -23.61
N GLU A 790 -53.63 35.59 -24.53
CA GLU A 790 -54.39 35.12 -25.69
C GLU A 790 -53.56 34.23 -26.63
N ALA A 791 -52.28 34.57 -26.86
CA ALA A 791 -51.40 33.79 -27.73
C ALA A 791 -51.02 32.45 -27.10
N LEU A 792 -50.76 32.45 -25.79
CA LEU A 792 -50.47 31.24 -25.00
C LEU A 792 -51.69 30.31 -24.95
N LEU A 793 -52.90 30.85 -24.73
CA LEU A 793 -54.13 30.06 -24.73
C LEU A 793 -54.46 29.46 -26.10
N GLN A 794 -54.20 30.17 -27.22
CA GLN A 794 -54.38 29.60 -28.56
C GLN A 794 -53.52 28.34 -28.83
N ILE A 795 -52.39 28.18 -28.12
CA ILE A 795 -51.50 27.01 -28.23
C ILE A 795 -51.96 25.88 -27.30
N VAL A 796 -52.48 26.23 -26.11
CA VAL A 796 -52.87 25.30 -25.06
C VAL A 796 -54.30 24.75 -25.23
N GLU A 797 -55.24 25.56 -25.71
CA GLU A 797 -56.66 25.19 -25.90
C GLU A 797 -56.86 23.88 -26.69
N PRO A 798 -56.11 23.55 -27.77
CA PRO A 798 -56.20 22.26 -28.45
C PRO A 798 -55.94 21.04 -27.54
N PHE A 799 -54.94 21.12 -26.65
CA PHE A 799 -54.59 20.02 -25.73
C PHE A 799 -55.60 19.90 -24.57
N LEU A 800 -56.23 21.01 -24.18
CA LEU A 800 -57.35 20.98 -23.23
C LEU A 800 -58.61 20.38 -23.87
N ALA A 801 -58.84 20.66 -25.16
CA ALA A 801 -59.99 20.16 -25.91
C ALA A 801 -59.88 18.67 -26.26
N SER A 802 -58.68 18.14 -26.52
CA SER A 802 -58.44 16.71 -26.71
C SER A 802 -58.48 15.91 -25.39
N GLY A 803 -58.37 16.58 -24.25
CA GLY A 803 -58.27 15.93 -22.94
C GLY A 803 -56.89 15.36 -22.65
N ASP A 804 -55.86 15.80 -23.38
CA ASP A 804 -54.45 15.45 -23.13
C ASP A 804 -53.82 16.33 -22.04
N ALA A 805 -54.38 17.51 -21.78
CA ALA A 805 -53.95 18.40 -20.73
C ALA A 805 -55.11 18.91 -19.83
N ARG A 806 -54.76 19.37 -18.63
CA ARG A 806 -55.61 20.16 -17.72
C ARG A 806 -54.89 21.47 -17.39
N LEU A 807 -55.63 22.56 -17.29
CA LEU A 807 -55.08 23.88 -16.94
C LEU A 807 -55.43 24.23 -15.49
N ALA A 808 -54.42 24.46 -14.65
CA ALA A 808 -54.56 25.11 -13.35
C ALA A 808 -54.15 26.58 -13.45
N LEU A 809 -54.95 27.48 -12.90
CA LEU A 809 -54.66 28.92 -12.86
C LEU A 809 -54.23 29.32 -11.45
N VAL A 810 -53.07 29.97 -11.31
CA VAL A 810 -52.53 30.40 -10.01
C VAL A 810 -52.31 31.92 -10.01
N PRO A 811 -53.01 32.72 -9.18
CA PRO A 811 -52.81 34.16 -9.15
C PRO A 811 -51.48 34.54 -8.45
N LEU A 812 -50.58 35.18 -9.20
CA LEU A 812 -49.34 35.77 -8.69
C LEU A 812 -49.56 37.22 -8.23
N ARG A 813 -48.75 37.72 -7.29
CA ARG A 813 -48.87 39.10 -6.79
C ARG A 813 -47.66 39.94 -7.14
N ASN A 814 -47.88 40.98 -7.94
CA ASN A 814 -46.95 42.08 -8.12
C ASN A 814 -47.07 43.06 -6.92
N PRO A 815 -45.99 43.51 -6.27
CA PRO A 815 -46.06 44.50 -5.19
C PRO A 815 -46.29 45.94 -5.73
N GLY A 816 -47.47 46.18 -6.30
CA GLY A 816 -47.89 47.51 -6.77
C GLY A 816 -48.73 48.28 -5.74
N SER A 817 -49.87 47.71 -5.34
CA SER A 817 -50.88 48.41 -4.54
C SER A 817 -51.77 47.47 -3.70
N GLU A 818 -52.61 48.05 -2.84
CA GLU A 818 -53.67 47.32 -2.13
C GLU A 818 -54.78 46.84 -3.10
N ALA A 819 -54.97 47.55 -4.23
CA ALA A 819 -55.88 47.17 -5.30
C ALA A 819 -55.56 45.78 -5.89
N ASP A 820 -54.28 45.50 -6.10
CA ASP A 820 -53.81 44.22 -6.67
C ASP A 820 -54.09 43.05 -5.73
N ILE A 821 -54.10 43.30 -4.42
CA ILE A 821 -54.40 42.30 -3.38
C ILE A 821 -55.90 42.02 -3.34
N GLU A 822 -56.73 43.06 -3.39
CA GLU A 822 -58.18 42.92 -3.45
C GLU A 822 -58.60 42.20 -4.74
N ALA A 823 -58.04 42.55 -5.90
CA ALA A 823 -58.37 41.93 -7.18
C ALA A 823 -58.01 40.43 -7.26
N ALA A 824 -56.85 40.03 -6.72
CA ALA A 824 -56.47 38.61 -6.64
C ALA A 824 -57.44 37.83 -5.73
N LEU A 825 -57.79 38.40 -4.56
CA LEU A 825 -58.80 37.82 -3.66
C LEU A 825 -60.16 37.71 -4.35
N LEU A 826 -60.62 38.79 -4.98
CA LEU A 826 -61.90 38.89 -5.68
C LEU A 826 -62.02 37.84 -6.79
N THR A 827 -60.93 37.54 -7.50
CA THR A 827 -60.91 36.48 -8.52
C THR A 827 -61.10 35.09 -7.89
N VAL A 828 -60.44 34.81 -6.77
CA VAL A 828 -60.59 33.55 -6.00
C VAL A 828 -61.99 33.44 -5.37
N CYS A 829 -62.60 34.55 -4.95
CA CYS A 829 -63.95 34.60 -4.38
C CYS A 829 -65.07 34.20 -5.35
N VAL A 830 -64.81 34.20 -6.67
CA VAL A 830 -65.85 34.10 -7.70
C VAL A 830 -66.05 32.67 -8.21
N ALA A 831 -64.99 31.87 -8.32
CA ALA A 831 -65.06 30.42 -8.46
C ALA A 831 -63.68 29.78 -8.21
N PRO A 832 -63.56 28.75 -7.35
CA PRO A 832 -62.32 27.99 -7.23
C PRO A 832 -62.06 27.06 -8.44
N ASP A 833 -63.09 26.67 -9.20
CA ASP A 833 -62.98 25.75 -10.34
C ASP A 833 -63.63 26.25 -11.64
N GLY A 834 -62.92 26.09 -12.76
CA GLY A 834 -63.53 25.71 -14.04
C GLY A 834 -64.06 26.79 -15.00
N ARG A 835 -63.79 28.09 -14.82
CA ARG A 835 -64.25 29.14 -15.78
C ARG A 835 -63.15 30.12 -16.24
N LEU A 836 -62.19 29.60 -17.00
CA LEU A 836 -61.19 30.38 -17.76
C LEU A 836 -61.82 31.56 -18.54
N GLY A 837 -63.01 31.36 -19.14
CA GLY A 837 -63.71 32.41 -19.88
C GLY A 837 -64.18 33.60 -19.03
N LEU A 838 -64.46 33.40 -17.74
CA LEU A 838 -64.79 34.51 -16.82
C LEU A 838 -63.51 35.21 -16.36
N PHE A 839 -62.46 34.44 -16.05
CA PHE A 839 -61.14 34.96 -15.71
C PHE A 839 -60.57 35.86 -16.82
N ARG A 840 -60.62 35.43 -18.08
CA ARG A 840 -60.20 36.23 -19.26
C ARG A 840 -60.90 37.59 -19.31
N LYS A 841 -62.21 37.64 -19.04
CA LYS A 841 -62.98 38.89 -19.06
C LYS A 841 -62.68 39.80 -17.87
N LEU A 842 -62.47 39.23 -16.68
CA LEU A 842 -62.09 40.01 -15.48
C LEU A 842 -60.69 40.62 -15.62
N VAL A 843 -59.74 39.90 -16.26
CA VAL A 843 -58.41 40.42 -16.60
C VAL A 843 -58.48 41.49 -17.69
N ALA A 844 -59.30 41.29 -18.73
CA ALA A 844 -59.53 42.31 -19.76
C ALA A 844 -60.17 43.59 -19.21
N ALA A 845 -61.06 43.47 -18.21
CA ALA A 845 -61.67 44.58 -17.50
C ALA A 845 -60.79 45.18 -16.38
N ALA A 846 -59.53 44.74 -16.23
CA ALA A 846 -58.63 45.22 -15.18
C ALA A 846 -58.51 46.77 -15.09
N PRO A 847 -58.43 47.52 -16.20
CA PRO A 847 -58.38 48.98 -16.16
C PRO A 847 -59.60 49.65 -15.49
N GLU A 848 -60.78 49.02 -15.50
CA GLU A 848 -62.00 49.63 -14.92
C GLU A 848 -61.94 49.73 -13.38
N TRP A 849 -61.22 48.82 -12.70
CA TRP A 849 -61.15 48.78 -11.23
C TRP A 849 -59.75 49.03 -10.66
N ARG A 850 -58.68 48.86 -11.44
CA ARG A 850 -57.29 49.00 -11.00
C ARG A 850 -56.98 50.37 -10.42
N ASP A 851 -57.36 51.43 -11.12
CA ASP A 851 -56.93 52.80 -10.80
C ASP A 851 -57.88 53.53 -9.81
N VAL A 852 -58.97 52.88 -9.38
CA VAL A 852 -59.93 53.41 -8.40
C VAL A 852 -59.31 53.38 -7.00
N THR A 853 -58.95 54.51 -6.40
CA THR A 853 -58.15 54.47 -5.16
C THR A 853 -58.90 53.96 -3.92
N ASP A 854 -60.18 54.30 -3.74
CA ASP A 854 -61.01 53.87 -2.61
C ASP A 854 -61.44 52.40 -2.72
N GLY A 855 -61.25 51.62 -1.65
CA GLY A 855 -61.54 50.17 -1.64
C GLY A 855 -63.04 49.82 -1.66
N ALA A 856 -63.91 50.65 -1.07
CA ALA A 856 -65.35 50.40 -1.10
C ALA A 856 -65.92 50.67 -2.51
N ASP A 857 -65.41 51.70 -3.20
CA ASP A 857 -65.76 51.97 -4.59
C ASP A 857 -65.13 50.95 -5.56
N ARG A 858 -63.89 50.50 -5.32
CA ARG A 858 -63.25 49.40 -6.07
C ARG A 858 -64.08 48.11 -6.01
N ALA A 859 -64.50 47.71 -4.80
CA ALA A 859 -65.35 46.55 -4.58
C ALA A 859 -66.72 46.69 -5.26
N ARG A 860 -67.28 47.91 -5.29
CA ARG A 860 -68.54 48.23 -5.98
C ARG A 860 -68.43 48.10 -7.50
N VAL A 861 -67.35 48.63 -8.10
CA VAL A 861 -67.07 48.48 -9.54
C VAL A 861 -66.91 47.01 -9.91
N PHE A 862 -66.18 46.24 -9.10
CA PHE A 862 -66.01 44.80 -9.33
C PHE A 862 -67.32 44.01 -9.18
N ALA A 863 -68.17 44.35 -8.22
CA ALA A 863 -69.51 43.76 -8.07
C ALA A 863 -70.38 44.01 -9.31
N GLU A 864 -70.34 45.23 -9.88
CA GLU A 864 -71.08 45.57 -11.09
C GLU A 864 -70.54 44.81 -12.32
N LEU A 865 -69.21 44.62 -12.43
CA LEU A 865 -68.59 43.80 -13.48
C LEU A 865 -69.01 42.33 -13.41
N LEU A 866 -68.98 41.72 -12.23
CA LEU A 866 -69.43 40.33 -12.02
C LEU A 866 -70.89 40.13 -12.44
N LYS A 867 -71.73 41.12 -12.12
CA LYS A 867 -73.15 41.16 -12.47
C LYS A 867 -73.39 41.35 -13.97
N ARG A 868 -72.57 42.16 -14.67
CA ARG A 868 -72.55 42.24 -16.15
C ARG A 868 -72.20 40.89 -16.77
N GLU A 869 -71.27 40.16 -16.15
CA GLU A 869 -70.83 38.82 -16.58
C GLU A 869 -71.71 37.66 -16.06
N GLY A 870 -72.93 37.97 -15.62
CA GLY A 870 -73.95 36.98 -15.26
C GLY A 870 -73.62 36.14 -14.03
N GLN A 871 -72.65 36.55 -13.19
CA GLN A 871 -72.42 35.92 -11.91
C GLN A 871 -73.41 36.46 -10.87
N GLY A 872 -73.83 35.58 -9.95
CA GLY A 872 -74.78 35.93 -8.89
C GLY A 872 -74.21 36.87 -7.83
N SER A 873 -75.05 37.25 -6.87
CA SER A 873 -74.68 38.07 -5.71
C SER A 873 -73.72 37.33 -4.78
N ILE A 874 -72.43 37.37 -5.09
CA ILE A 874 -71.35 36.94 -4.19
C ILE A 874 -71.24 37.97 -3.06
N ASP A 875 -71.14 37.51 -1.80
CA ASP A 875 -70.83 38.39 -0.67
C ASP A 875 -69.34 38.74 -0.68
N LEU A 876 -69.02 39.72 -1.52
CA LEU A 876 -67.67 40.22 -1.75
C LEU A 876 -67.09 40.82 -0.47
N ALA A 877 -67.91 41.41 0.41
CA ALA A 877 -67.48 41.97 1.68
C ALA A 877 -67.08 40.87 2.67
N ALA A 878 -67.87 39.79 2.79
CA ALA A 878 -67.51 38.64 3.62
C ALA A 878 -66.25 37.91 3.10
N CYS A 879 -66.08 37.82 1.79
CA CYS A 879 -64.88 37.19 1.21
C CYS A 879 -63.62 38.06 1.37
N LEU A 880 -63.70 39.37 1.08
CA LEU A 880 -62.59 40.32 1.24
C LEU A 880 -62.17 40.55 2.70
N SER A 881 -63.10 40.40 3.65
CA SER A 881 -62.80 40.49 5.09
C SER A 881 -62.26 39.19 5.71
N ASN A 882 -62.25 38.08 4.96
CA ASN A 882 -61.70 36.81 5.44
C ASN A 882 -60.17 36.85 5.54
N GLY A 883 -59.67 37.29 6.70
CA GLY A 883 -58.24 37.36 7.01
C GLY A 883 -57.51 36.03 6.90
N ALA A 884 -58.19 34.90 7.11
CA ALA A 884 -57.59 33.57 6.96
C ALA A 884 -57.34 33.22 5.49
N ALA A 885 -58.28 33.53 4.59
CA ALA A 885 -58.11 33.37 3.15
C ALA A 885 -57.02 34.30 2.59
N ARG A 886 -57.03 35.58 2.98
CA ARG A 886 -55.96 36.54 2.63
C ARG A 886 -54.58 36.07 3.11
N ALA A 887 -54.49 35.54 4.33
CA ALA A 887 -53.24 34.98 4.86
C ALA A 887 -52.82 33.66 4.18
N ALA A 888 -53.77 32.82 3.76
CA ALA A 888 -53.49 31.57 3.06
C ALA A 888 -52.88 31.84 1.66
N LEU A 889 -53.51 32.69 0.86
CA LEU A 889 -52.98 33.10 -0.45
C LEU A 889 -51.62 33.80 -0.34
N GLN A 890 -51.43 34.61 0.71
CA GLN A 890 -50.16 35.29 0.93
C GLN A 890 -49.04 34.35 1.40
N ARG A 891 -49.36 33.28 2.15
CA ARG A 891 -48.42 32.18 2.44
C ARG A 891 -48.10 31.39 1.17
N GLN A 892 -49.11 30.84 0.50
CA GLN A 892 -48.96 30.07 -0.74
C GLN A 892 -48.09 30.78 -1.77
N ARG A 893 -48.26 32.10 -1.97
CA ARG A 893 -47.37 32.93 -2.79
C ARG A 893 -45.94 32.96 -2.26
N ASN A 894 -45.74 33.28 -0.98
CA ASN A 894 -44.40 33.35 -0.38
C ASN A 894 -43.67 32.01 -0.52
N ASP A 895 -44.39 30.91 -0.29
CA ASP A 895 -43.87 29.55 -0.33
C ASP A 895 -43.54 29.15 -1.79
N LEU A 896 -44.38 29.54 -2.76
CA LEU A 896 -44.11 29.35 -4.19
C LEU A 896 -42.91 30.19 -4.67
N THR A 897 -42.82 31.48 -4.30
CA THR A 897 -41.65 32.34 -4.59
C THR A 897 -40.39 31.83 -3.90
N ALA A 898 -40.47 31.26 -2.70
CA ALA A 898 -39.33 30.69 -1.98
C ALA A 898 -38.86 29.35 -2.60
N ALA A 899 -39.80 28.51 -3.05
CA ALA A 899 -39.51 27.23 -3.68
C ALA A 899 -39.01 27.36 -5.14
N THR A 900 -39.49 28.36 -5.88
CA THR A 900 -39.26 28.49 -7.34
C THR A 900 -38.45 29.72 -7.75
N GLY A 901 -38.18 30.67 -6.85
CA GLY A 901 -37.43 31.89 -7.13
C GLY A 901 -38.16 32.98 -7.93
N LEU A 902 -39.37 32.70 -8.45
CA LEU A 902 -40.13 33.56 -9.36
C LEU A 902 -40.46 34.95 -8.82
N ARG A 903 -40.40 35.99 -9.69
CA ARG A 903 -40.62 37.39 -9.28
C ARG A 903 -41.70 38.21 -10.02
N THR A 904 -41.93 38.11 -11.34
CA THR A 904 -42.79 39.13 -12.03
C THR A 904 -43.66 38.75 -13.25
N SER A 905 -43.38 37.69 -14.02
CA SER A 905 -44.05 37.44 -15.32
C SER A 905 -45.12 36.33 -15.26
N PRO A 906 -45.99 36.18 -16.30
CA PRO A 906 -46.70 34.93 -16.57
C PRO A 906 -45.73 33.75 -16.58
N VAL A 907 -46.06 32.66 -15.90
CA VAL A 907 -45.24 31.44 -15.93
C VAL A 907 -46.12 30.25 -16.29
N LEU A 908 -45.77 29.59 -17.39
CA LEU A 908 -46.33 28.30 -17.75
C LEU A 908 -45.36 27.20 -17.29
N PHE A 909 -45.86 26.32 -16.44
CA PHE A 909 -45.20 25.07 -16.11
C PHE A 909 -45.76 23.96 -16.99
N ILE A 910 -44.88 23.22 -17.66
CA ILE A 910 -45.21 22.07 -18.51
C ILE A 910 -44.57 20.84 -17.85
N GLY A 911 -45.36 19.91 -17.31
CA GLY A 911 -44.82 18.70 -16.66
C GLY A 911 -43.98 18.99 -15.41
N GLY A 912 -44.26 20.10 -14.72
CA GLY A 912 -43.46 20.56 -13.58
C GLY A 912 -42.23 21.39 -13.95
N GLU A 913 -41.79 21.37 -15.21
CA GLU A 913 -40.68 22.21 -15.66
C GLU A 913 -41.09 23.66 -15.87
N TRP A 914 -40.23 24.57 -15.41
CA TRP A 914 -40.35 26.01 -15.62
C TRP A 914 -39.99 26.37 -17.07
N ARG A 915 -40.73 27.32 -17.65
CA ARG A 915 -40.36 28.03 -18.88
C ARG A 915 -40.40 29.53 -18.62
N GLU A 916 -39.22 30.12 -18.57
CA GLU A 916 -39.04 31.57 -18.71
C GLU A 916 -39.52 31.98 -20.12
N GLU A 917 -40.21 33.11 -20.24
CA GLU A 917 -40.62 33.70 -21.54
C GLU A 917 -41.57 32.85 -22.41
N ALA A 918 -42.44 32.03 -21.82
CA ALA A 918 -43.43 31.22 -22.55
C ALA A 918 -44.42 32.03 -23.41
N ASP A 919 -44.53 33.34 -23.17
CA ASP A 919 -45.28 34.34 -23.95
C ASP A 919 -44.48 34.92 -25.13
N ALA A 920 -43.15 34.79 -25.15
CA ALA A 920 -42.27 35.22 -26.23
C ALA A 920 -41.84 34.07 -27.19
N LEU A 921 -41.96 32.81 -26.76
CA LEU A 921 -41.59 31.64 -27.56
C LEU A 921 -42.44 31.49 -28.85
N PRO A 922 -41.85 31.03 -29.97
CA PRO A 922 -42.61 30.66 -31.17
C PRO A 922 -43.65 29.57 -30.90
N ARG A 923 -44.83 29.69 -31.53
CA ARG A 923 -45.98 28.78 -31.30
C ARG A 923 -45.63 27.30 -31.47
N ASP A 924 -44.85 26.98 -32.51
CA ASP A 924 -44.48 25.61 -32.87
C ASP A 924 -43.40 25.01 -31.95
N GLU A 925 -42.66 25.87 -31.25
CA GLU A 925 -41.69 25.47 -30.24
C GLU A 925 -42.40 25.16 -28.92
N LEU A 926 -43.31 26.03 -28.47
CA LEU A 926 -44.14 25.76 -27.29
C LEU A 926 -45.02 24.51 -27.49
N ARG A 927 -45.57 24.31 -28.70
CA ARG A 927 -46.33 23.09 -29.05
C ARG A 927 -45.46 21.83 -28.94
N ARG A 928 -44.23 21.85 -29.45
CA ARG A 928 -43.29 20.71 -29.34
C ARG A 928 -42.89 20.43 -27.89
N LEU A 929 -42.68 21.47 -27.08
CA LEU A 929 -42.40 21.31 -25.65
C LEU A 929 -43.55 20.66 -24.88
N ILE A 930 -44.81 20.99 -25.21
CA ILE A 930 -46.00 20.31 -24.63
C ILE A 930 -46.05 18.83 -25.07
N LEU A 931 -45.84 18.55 -26.36
CA LEU A 931 -45.83 17.18 -26.90
C LEU A 931 -44.73 16.32 -26.28
N ALA A 932 -43.53 16.87 -26.07
CA ALA A 932 -42.41 16.15 -25.44
C ALA A 932 -42.74 15.65 -24.01
N GLN A 933 -43.54 16.42 -23.26
CA GLN A 933 -43.94 16.10 -21.89
C GLN A 933 -45.16 15.17 -21.79
N LEU A 934 -45.78 14.78 -22.92
CA LEU A 934 -46.81 13.74 -22.93
C LEU A 934 -46.19 12.33 -22.86
N PRO A 935 -46.87 11.33 -22.26
CA PRO A 935 -46.46 9.93 -22.31
C PRO A 935 -46.31 9.45 -23.77
N PRO A 936 -45.37 8.54 -24.10
CA PRO A 936 -45.12 8.11 -25.48
C PRO A 936 -46.37 7.69 -26.27
N ALA A 937 -47.29 6.98 -25.63
CA ALA A 937 -48.57 6.54 -26.21
C ALA A 937 -49.53 7.69 -26.61
N ARG A 938 -49.31 8.92 -26.12
CA ARG A 938 -50.09 10.13 -26.44
C ARG A 938 -49.32 11.16 -27.27
N ARG A 939 -48.02 10.95 -27.54
CA ARG A 939 -47.23 11.84 -28.42
C ARG A 939 -47.69 11.76 -29.89
N ILE A 940 -48.36 10.67 -30.26
CA ILE A 940 -48.86 10.40 -31.61
C ILE A 940 -50.24 11.04 -31.75
N GLY A 941 -50.27 12.31 -32.16
CA GLY A 941 -51.51 13.00 -32.52
C GLY A 941 -52.18 12.36 -33.75
N SER A 942 -53.50 12.56 -33.92
CA SER A 942 -54.29 12.00 -35.03
C SER A 942 -54.00 12.62 -36.41
N ALA A 943 -52.83 13.23 -36.60
CA ALA A 943 -52.44 13.94 -37.80
C ALA A 943 -50.91 13.89 -38.01
N GLY A 944 -50.41 12.69 -38.32
CA GLY A 944 -49.36 12.44 -39.33
C GLY A 944 -47.94 12.99 -39.17
N GLU A 945 -47.67 13.96 -38.31
CA GLU A 945 -46.35 14.56 -38.14
C GLU A 945 -45.75 14.19 -36.78
N ALA A 946 -44.67 13.41 -36.82
CA ALA A 946 -43.80 13.18 -35.67
C ALA A 946 -43.01 14.47 -35.32
N PRO A 947 -42.66 14.71 -34.05
CA PRO A 947 -42.02 15.94 -33.58
C PRO A 947 -40.56 16.12 -34.03
#